data_AF-F5YLQ6-F1
#
_entry.id   AF-F5YLQ6-F1
#
_cell.length_a   1.000
_cell.length_b   1.000
_cell.length_c   1.000
_cell.angle_alpha   90.00
_cell.angle_beta   90.00
_cell.angle_gamma   90.00
#
_symmetry.space_group_name_H-M   'P 1'
#
loop_
_entity.id
_entity.type
_entity.pdbx_description
1 polymer ?
#
loop_
_entity_poly.entity_id
_entity_poly.type
_entity_poly.pdbx_seq_one_letter_code
_entity_poly.pdbx_strand_id
1 'polypeptide(L)'
;MTCHRILIKLIPLLIISALFLPRCSNILASRDIQGEEAAIPPDMGLVRLNLDNGSPLNRSLLPNPVFAYYELVFTDAGNSDNSITETITGKNTAVSIKAGVWNLAVTAFVRRAGQDFSAAAGESSSPLVVEAGGTTSAEIFLYARTDGKGSFSYTASFPWGLDKAELTLQSFADPSVEKKVDLLASPGLTNPGSFDELPSGFYLLFLSLEKDGQVAGKTEAVHIYDNLDTRADYAFTASDFAKAAFFSGTVSMSDALSADYTITAVYLFSSDGNEISYMYDTTIEWPDWTIRARAYSGPAYFKVELGKDTDSDGSPDIFRLSKSQPINLSTEGKSGIVLTVEKYAITGISSVVTPDLTEAFEGDKITLNIAPATGKQLEGGTLGYTYGSTTVKLDELAAVPSFTMPGADISIVAGFEDVPDAGLIVDGVPVTPAPTGLTTALANIATDVTGGSYPSAGKQYTIVLGANEAIGPQQLIYPGKTVTITIKGSGAPRTVSLSTPSSSLFALGNGVTLILDDKIILQGIHNNNAPLVVVNSGAVFEMHESTGLIDNIFNATGTLDGGGGVYVASGGTFTMTGGTIADSGALSGGGVYVASGGKFDMSGGTISSNSSQRGGGVYVASAVTPSSGFTMTGGSIFGNHINISNFGGGGVYVASGGEFVMDGESTINGNGNIFDNGGGVYVASGGKLTMKGKSSISGNEADERGGGVYVASSGEFVMEGESTIRGNKSTADGGGGGVYVHSGGEFAMNGGIINSNTALENGGGVYMTGGDFTMNGGTISGNTAASTGGGVYMTGGGFIMNGGTISGNQAASSGGGVSVPGGVFTLDGGTISANTVDDGLSGGLGGGVSVTTGLTTWGKFVMKTGSIGGNQATSSGGGVYVKGLNTDFTMEGGTISGNTAPNGGGVYAGSWFTMEGGSISVNIASASGGGVYVKEIFTLTGGTITGNTAPAGSGVFVVYDFVMGADARVAADNRVFISNNVTAGTDPGIIELSGSAGTDPIAVIDLDVNSGFAAEQWAGKTLLERGGGFGMATPLPRSRFILGNFVNPQTPSVSVPIDPAHYSIDATGRLRRQ
;
A
#
# COMPACT_ATOMS: atom_id res chain seq x y z
N MET A 1 -10.74 -50.22 26.35
CA MET A 1 -10.87 -51.16 27.48
C MET A 1 -9.76 -50.87 28.47
N THR A 2 -10.13 -50.43 29.69
CA THR A 2 -9.59 -50.82 31.00
C THR A 2 -8.13 -51.31 31.12
N CYS A 3 -7.36 -51.08 32.17
CA CYS A 3 -7.42 -50.30 33.41
C CYS A 3 -6.18 -50.78 34.21
N HIS A 4 -5.48 -49.89 34.90
CA HIS A 4 -4.78 -50.10 36.19
C HIS A 4 -3.70 -51.20 36.36
N ARG A 5 -2.51 -50.78 36.84
CA ARG A 5 -2.01 -51.00 38.23
C ARG A 5 -0.75 -50.13 38.47
N ILE A 6 -0.82 -49.06 39.30
CA ILE A 6 -0.58 -48.95 40.77
C ILE A 6 0.89 -48.64 41.10
N LEU A 7 1.31 -47.82 42.08
CA LEU A 7 0.81 -46.70 42.92
C LEU A 7 1.88 -46.53 44.05
N ILE A 8 1.93 -45.33 44.65
CA ILE A 8 2.42 -44.99 46.01
C ILE A 8 3.86 -44.45 46.14
N LYS A 9 3.96 -43.12 46.28
CA LYS A 9 4.46 -42.44 47.50
C LYS A 9 4.04 -40.96 47.52
N LEU A 10 3.13 -40.60 48.43
CA LEU A 10 2.77 -39.21 48.79
C LEU A 10 2.46 -39.16 50.32
N ILE A 11 3.17 -38.25 51.03
CA ILE A 11 2.67 -37.28 52.07
C ILE A 11 2.26 -37.85 53.47
N PRO A 12 2.20 -37.12 54.64
CA PRO A 12 2.30 -35.65 54.99
C PRO A 12 3.08 -35.22 56.29
N LEU A 13 3.21 -33.88 56.47
CA LEU A 13 2.96 -32.98 57.65
C LEU A 13 4.11 -31.97 57.94
N LEU A 14 4.04 -30.63 57.84
CA LEU A 14 3.20 -29.51 58.39
C LEU A 14 3.79 -28.80 59.65
N ILE A 15 3.97 -27.46 59.52
CA ILE A 15 3.98 -26.33 60.51
C ILE A 15 5.30 -25.93 61.23
N ILE A 16 5.78 -24.69 60.98
CA ILE A 16 5.90 -23.51 61.90
C ILE A 16 6.91 -22.49 61.33
N SER A 17 6.43 -21.33 60.89
CA SER A 17 6.85 -19.99 61.39
C SER A 17 6.30 -18.88 60.48
N ALA A 18 5.36 -18.12 61.03
CA ALA A 18 4.91 -16.84 60.51
C ALA A 18 5.64 -15.70 61.23
N LEU A 19 5.52 -14.50 60.65
CA LEU A 19 5.80 -13.15 61.16
C LEU A 19 7.15 -12.54 60.76
N PHE A 20 7.16 -11.74 59.69
CA PHE A 20 7.32 -10.27 59.71
C PHE A 20 7.03 -9.70 58.29
N LEU A 21 6.01 -8.84 58.18
CA LEU A 21 5.73 -7.93 57.05
C LEU A 21 6.56 -6.63 57.25
N PRO A 22 6.78 -5.72 56.25
CA PRO A 22 5.84 -5.40 55.15
C PRO A 22 6.42 -5.06 53.74
N ARG A 23 5.51 -5.21 52.75
CA ARG A 23 5.25 -4.40 51.53
C ARG A 23 6.43 -3.87 50.68
N CYS A 24 6.53 -4.38 49.46
CA CYS A 24 6.30 -3.64 48.21
C CYS A 24 5.91 -4.62 47.09
N SER A 25 4.75 -4.41 46.47
CA SER A 25 4.46 -4.85 45.11
C SER A 25 5.27 -3.94 44.15
N ASN A 26 5.71 -4.31 42.96
CA ASN A 26 4.96 -4.94 41.88
C ASN A 26 5.88 -5.10 40.64
N ILE A 27 5.31 -5.66 39.57
CA ILE A 27 5.69 -5.47 38.16
C ILE A 27 6.88 -6.31 37.66
N LEU A 28 6.55 -7.53 37.24
CA LEU A 28 6.96 -8.17 35.97
C LEU A 28 6.57 -9.65 36.05
N ALA A 29 5.28 -9.91 35.82
CA ALA A 29 4.83 -11.23 35.42
C ALA A 29 3.76 -11.01 34.35
N SER A 30 4.17 -11.18 33.10
CA SER A 30 3.31 -11.45 31.97
C SER A 30 2.37 -12.59 32.35
N ARG A 31 1.07 -12.31 32.43
CA ARG A 31 0.07 -13.37 32.35
C ARG A 31 -0.10 -13.71 30.89
N ASP A 32 0.38 -14.90 30.54
CA ASP A 32 -0.20 -15.75 29.51
C ASP A 32 -1.74 -15.65 29.58
N ILE A 33 -2.39 -15.24 28.49
CA ILE A 33 -3.83 -15.42 28.30
C ILE A 33 -4.01 -16.53 27.26
N GLN A 34 -3.58 -17.73 27.63
CA GLN A 34 -4.37 -18.93 27.36
C GLN A 34 -4.86 -19.44 28.72
N GLY A 35 -6.07 -19.01 29.11
CA GLY A 35 -6.69 -19.40 30.37
C GLY A 35 -8.13 -19.83 30.14
N GLU A 36 -8.47 -21.04 30.60
CA GLU A 36 -9.83 -21.57 30.72
C GLU A 36 -10.84 -20.45 31.06
N GLU A 37 -11.91 -20.31 30.28
CA GLU A 37 -13.04 -19.46 30.66
C GLU A 37 -13.54 -19.96 32.03
N ALA A 38 -13.33 -19.14 33.07
CA ALA A 38 -13.91 -19.41 34.38
C ALA A 38 -15.42 -19.59 34.19
N ALA A 39 -15.96 -20.74 34.61
CA ALA A 39 -17.38 -21.02 34.47
C ALA A 39 -18.21 -19.89 35.09
N ILE A 40 -19.09 -19.29 34.28
CA ILE A 40 -19.96 -18.18 34.71
C ILE A 40 -20.87 -18.69 35.83
N PRO A 41 -20.94 -18.01 37.00
CA PRO A 41 -21.84 -18.40 38.08
C PRO A 41 -23.30 -18.50 37.63
N PRO A 42 -24.14 -19.37 38.24
CA PRO A 42 -25.48 -19.73 37.73
C PRO A 42 -26.50 -18.58 37.62
N ASP A 43 -26.20 -17.42 38.18
CA ASP A 43 -27.05 -16.22 38.23
C ASP A 43 -26.44 -14.99 37.54
N MET A 44 -25.27 -15.14 36.91
CA MET A 44 -24.51 -14.07 36.26
C MET A 44 -24.45 -14.29 34.74
N GLY A 45 -24.33 -13.22 33.97
CA GLY A 45 -24.01 -13.23 32.54
C GLY A 45 -22.79 -12.36 32.25
N LEU A 46 -22.17 -12.56 31.09
CA LEU A 46 -20.95 -11.87 30.69
C LEU A 46 -21.27 -10.72 29.73
N VAL A 47 -20.78 -9.52 30.00
CA VAL A 47 -20.87 -8.38 29.07
C VAL A 47 -19.50 -8.12 28.44
N ARG A 48 -19.43 -8.14 27.11
CA ARG A 48 -18.24 -7.76 26.33
C ARG A 48 -18.43 -6.36 25.75
N LEU A 49 -17.46 -5.49 26.00
CA LEU A 49 -17.46 -4.12 25.47
C LEU A 49 -16.65 -4.03 24.18
N ASN A 50 -17.29 -3.52 23.12
CA ASN A 50 -16.60 -3.00 21.94
C ASN A 50 -16.56 -1.47 22.05
N LEU A 51 -15.37 -0.91 22.27
CA LEU A 51 -15.18 0.54 22.39
C LEU A 51 -14.72 1.08 21.03
N ASP A 52 -15.66 1.61 20.25
CA ASP A 52 -15.38 2.27 18.98
C ASP A 52 -15.12 3.77 19.22
N ASN A 53 -14.06 4.30 18.60
CA ASN A 53 -13.68 5.70 18.71
C ASN A 53 -14.30 6.57 17.60
N GLY A 54 -15.41 6.12 17.00
CA GLY A 54 -16.35 6.98 16.29
C GLY A 54 -15.74 7.99 15.31
N SER A 55 -14.97 7.53 14.31
CA SER A 55 -14.94 8.21 13.00
C SER A 55 -14.22 7.36 11.91
N PRO A 56 -14.84 7.17 10.73
CA PRO A 56 -14.24 6.52 9.56
C PRO A 56 -13.42 7.47 8.67
N LEU A 57 -12.73 8.47 9.23
CA LEU A 57 -11.88 9.40 8.47
C LEU A 57 -10.40 9.24 8.84
N ASN A 58 -9.56 9.06 7.81
CA ASN A 58 -8.11 8.97 7.85
C ASN A 58 -7.44 9.88 8.92
N ARG A 59 -6.62 9.28 9.80
CA ARG A 59 -5.63 9.90 10.71
C ARG A 59 -6.06 11.20 11.45
N SER A 60 -6.39 11.06 12.73
CA SER A 60 -6.28 12.15 13.72
C SER A 60 -5.21 11.81 14.76
N LEU A 61 -4.34 12.76 15.12
CA LEU A 61 -3.30 12.57 16.14
C LEU A 61 -3.94 12.34 17.52
N LEU A 62 -3.66 11.18 18.13
CA LEU A 62 -4.19 10.77 19.44
C LEU A 62 -3.22 11.12 20.58
N PRO A 63 -3.72 11.40 21.80
CA PRO A 63 -2.89 11.66 22.96
C PRO A 63 -2.16 10.41 23.43
N ASN A 64 -0.96 10.59 23.99
CA ASN A 64 -0.14 9.50 24.52
C ASN A 64 -0.04 9.61 26.05
N PRO A 65 -0.49 8.59 26.83
CA PRO A 65 -1.07 7.29 26.44
C PRO A 65 -2.59 7.32 26.24
N VAL A 66 -3.13 6.34 25.50
CA VAL A 66 -4.49 6.39 24.92
C VAL A 66 -5.64 6.34 25.96
N PHE A 67 -5.64 5.52 27.01
CA PHE A 67 -6.47 5.66 28.25
C PHE A 67 -5.91 4.71 29.33
N ALA A 68 -6.01 5.06 30.62
CA ALA A 68 -5.48 4.25 31.72
C ALA A 68 -6.45 3.13 32.16
N TYR A 69 -7.75 3.42 32.24
CA TYR A 69 -8.83 2.47 32.52
C TYR A 69 -10.18 3.05 32.10
N TYR A 70 -11.21 2.21 32.08
CA TYR A 70 -12.60 2.62 31.87
C TYR A 70 -13.43 2.27 33.09
N GLU A 71 -14.33 3.17 33.47
CA GLU A 71 -15.37 2.93 34.45
C GLU A 71 -16.68 2.64 33.72
N LEU A 72 -17.27 1.49 34.01
CA LEU A 72 -18.56 1.04 33.50
C LEU A 72 -19.59 1.20 34.60
N VAL A 73 -20.67 1.90 34.33
CA VAL A 73 -21.80 2.03 35.26
C VAL A 73 -23.01 1.35 34.63
N PHE A 74 -23.39 0.20 35.19
CA PHE A 74 -24.60 -0.53 34.84
C PHE A 74 -25.73 -0.09 35.76
N THR A 75 -26.80 0.48 35.22
CA THR A 75 -27.97 0.92 35.98
C THR A 75 -29.18 0.08 35.60
N ASP A 76 -29.87 -0.51 36.59
CA ASP A 76 -31.05 -1.33 36.36
C ASP A 76 -32.14 -0.51 35.65
N ALA A 77 -32.58 -0.99 34.47
CA ALA A 77 -33.54 -0.27 33.64
C ALA A 77 -34.93 -0.12 34.29
N GLY A 78 -35.25 -0.94 35.31
CA GLY A 78 -36.49 -0.88 36.09
C GLY A 78 -36.37 -0.15 37.43
N ASN A 79 -35.15 0.16 37.89
CA ASN A 79 -34.90 0.87 39.15
C ASN A 79 -33.56 1.64 39.11
N SER A 80 -33.62 2.95 38.88
CA SER A 80 -32.44 3.81 38.76
C SER A 80 -31.56 3.89 40.01
N ASP A 81 -32.07 3.49 41.18
CA ASP A 81 -31.31 3.50 42.43
C ASP A 81 -30.40 2.27 42.57
N ASN A 82 -30.53 1.28 41.69
CA ASN A 82 -29.72 0.06 41.67
C ASN A 82 -28.69 0.13 40.54
N SER A 83 -27.44 0.48 40.88
CA SER A 83 -26.32 0.54 39.93
C SER A 83 -25.12 -0.29 40.39
N ILE A 84 -24.38 -0.82 39.42
CA ILE A 84 -23.13 -1.56 39.62
C ILE A 84 -22.04 -0.84 38.84
N THR A 85 -20.94 -0.52 39.50
CA THR A 85 -19.78 0.11 38.88
C THR A 85 -18.63 -0.88 38.77
N GLU A 86 -18.07 -1.01 37.57
CA GLU A 86 -16.96 -1.91 37.27
C GLU A 86 -15.82 -1.14 36.61
N THR A 87 -14.59 -1.58 36.82
CA THR A 87 -13.40 -0.91 36.25
C THR A 87 -12.58 -1.88 35.43
N ILE A 88 -12.28 -1.53 34.18
CA ILE A 88 -11.48 -2.38 33.28
C ILE A 88 -10.25 -1.65 32.75
N THR A 89 -9.18 -2.40 32.50
CA THR A 89 -7.97 -1.92 31.79
C THR A 89 -7.82 -2.68 30.47
N GLY A 90 -7.75 -1.97 29.34
CA GLY A 90 -7.64 -2.55 27.98
C GLY A 90 -8.92 -2.51 27.14
N LYS A 91 -8.79 -2.74 25.82
CA LYS A 91 -9.93 -2.91 24.89
C LYS A 91 -10.41 -4.38 24.97
N ASN A 92 -11.72 -4.62 24.88
CA ASN A 92 -12.37 -5.94 24.84
C ASN A 92 -12.35 -6.77 26.14
N THR A 93 -12.25 -6.14 27.31
CA THR A 93 -12.35 -6.83 28.60
C THR A 93 -13.81 -7.17 28.92
N ALA A 94 -14.07 -8.40 29.38
CA ALA A 94 -15.40 -8.88 29.70
C ALA A 94 -15.71 -8.74 31.21
N VAL A 95 -16.93 -8.32 31.55
CA VAL A 95 -17.39 -8.09 32.92
C VAL A 95 -18.56 -9.01 33.23
N SER A 96 -18.52 -9.73 34.35
CA SER A 96 -19.63 -10.59 34.78
C SER A 96 -20.59 -9.80 35.67
N ILE A 97 -21.85 -9.67 35.27
CA ILE A 97 -22.90 -9.00 36.06
C ILE A 97 -24.14 -9.88 36.20
N LYS A 98 -25.03 -9.55 37.14
CA LYS A 98 -26.25 -10.33 37.38
C LYS A 98 -27.18 -10.27 36.16
N ALA A 99 -27.82 -11.40 35.85
CA ALA A 99 -28.82 -11.44 34.78
C ALA A 99 -29.95 -10.41 35.02
N GLY A 100 -30.31 -9.65 33.99
CA GLY A 100 -31.21 -8.50 34.10
C GLY A 100 -31.16 -7.57 32.88
N VAL A 101 -31.88 -6.45 32.94
CA VAL A 101 -31.89 -5.40 31.90
C VAL A 101 -31.18 -4.16 32.43
N TRP A 102 -30.13 -3.72 31.75
CA TRP A 102 -29.19 -2.71 32.26
C TRP A 102 -28.95 -1.60 31.24
N ASN A 103 -28.92 -0.34 31.67
CA ASN A 103 -28.32 0.75 30.90
C ASN A 103 -26.83 0.81 31.24
N LEU A 104 -25.96 1.05 30.24
CA LEU A 104 -24.52 1.10 30.44
C LEU A 104 -23.96 2.47 30.06
N ALA A 105 -23.35 3.15 31.03
CA ALA A 105 -22.49 4.31 30.79
C ALA A 105 -21.02 3.93 30.94
N VAL A 106 -20.16 4.41 30.05
CA VAL A 106 -18.72 4.18 30.06
C VAL A 106 -17.99 5.50 30.12
N THR A 107 -17.10 5.65 31.09
CA THR A 107 -16.20 6.79 31.21
C THR A 107 -14.76 6.32 31.10
N ALA A 108 -14.00 6.89 30.17
CA ALA A 108 -12.57 6.62 29.99
C ALA A 108 -11.74 7.58 30.85
N PHE A 109 -10.79 7.04 31.61
CA PHE A 109 -9.92 7.80 32.51
C PHE A 109 -8.46 7.75 32.09
N VAL A 110 -7.74 8.85 32.29
CA VAL A 110 -6.29 8.94 32.19
C VAL A 110 -5.71 9.24 33.57
N ARG A 111 -4.58 8.60 33.90
CA ARG A 111 -3.89 8.77 35.18
C ARG A 111 -2.62 9.62 35.01
N ARG A 112 -2.53 10.75 35.73
CA ARG A 112 -1.35 11.64 35.72
C ARG A 112 -0.96 12.04 37.13
N ALA A 113 0.32 11.93 37.47
CA ALA A 113 0.86 12.28 38.80
C ALA A 113 0.11 11.65 39.99
N GLY A 114 -0.52 10.48 39.78
CA GLY A 114 -1.32 9.77 40.78
C GLY A 114 -2.78 10.23 40.93
N GLN A 115 -3.26 11.15 40.06
CA GLN A 115 -4.66 11.57 39.99
C GLN A 115 -5.32 11.09 38.68
N ASP A 116 -6.61 10.80 38.75
CA ASP A 116 -7.40 10.25 37.64
C ASP A 116 -8.33 11.33 37.04
N PHE A 117 -8.30 11.49 35.72
CA PHE A 117 -9.06 12.48 34.96
C PHE A 117 -9.95 11.80 33.92
N SER A 118 -11.23 12.16 33.87
CA SER A 118 -12.19 11.66 32.86
C SER A 118 -11.94 12.37 31.53
N ALA A 119 -11.57 11.61 30.49
CA ALA A 119 -11.12 12.15 29.20
C ALA A 119 -12.13 11.94 28.06
N ALA A 120 -12.93 10.87 28.13
CA ALA A 120 -14.03 10.63 27.20
C ALA A 120 -15.17 9.86 27.90
N ALA A 121 -16.40 9.98 27.40
CA ALA A 121 -17.54 9.22 27.90
C ALA A 121 -18.50 8.83 26.77
N GLY A 122 -19.24 7.76 26.99
CA GLY A 122 -20.23 7.22 26.06
C GLY A 122 -21.27 6.38 26.78
N GLU A 123 -22.44 6.19 26.18
CA GLU A 123 -23.53 5.39 26.76
C GLU A 123 -24.09 4.42 25.72
N SER A 124 -24.67 3.32 26.20
CA SER A 124 -25.36 2.35 25.35
C SER A 124 -26.59 2.99 24.72
N SER A 125 -26.74 2.85 23.41
CA SER A 125 -27.89 3.38 22.67
C SER A 125 -29.22 2.72 23.02
N SER A 126 -29.19 1.52 23.62
CA SER A 126 -30.36 0.79 24.13
C SER A 126 -30.02 -0.06 25.36
N PRO A 127 -31.00 -0.39 26.24
CA PRO A 127 -30.76 -1.25 27.40
C PRO A 127 -30.23 -2.64 27.00
N LEU A 128 -29.21 -3.10 27.72
CA LEU A 128 -28.57 -4.41 27.56
C LEU A 128 -29.35 -5.49 28.30
N VAL A 129 -29.73 -6.56 27.60
CA VAL A 129 -30.32 -7.76 28.21
C VAL A 129 -29.20 -8.76 28.50
N VAL A 130 -28.99 -9.08 29.78
CA VAL A 130 -27.97 -10.02 30.24
C VAL A 130 -28.65 -11.29 30.75
N GLU A 131 -28.34 -12.43 30.13
CA GLU A 131 -28.89 -13.74 30.49
C GLU A 131 -27.91 -14.54 31.36
N ALA A 132 -28.44 -15.35 32.28
CA ALA A 132 -27.62 -16.21 33.13
C ALA A 132 -26.86 -17.25 32.31
N GLY A 133 -25.53 -17.29 32.45
CA GLY A 133 -24.63 -18.13 31.65
C GLY A 133 -24.43 -17.68 30.20
N GLY A 134 -25.08 -16.58 29.77
CA GLY A 134 -24.98 -16.01 28.43
C GLY A 134 -23.89 -14.95 28.30
N THR A 135 -23.54 -14.60 27.07
CA THR A 135 -22.66 -13.46 26.75
C THR A 135 -23.42 -12.42 25.92
N THR A 136 -23.42 -11.17 26.39
CA THR A 136 -24.02 -10.00 25.72
C THR A 136 -22.91 -9.07 25.27
N SER A 137 -22.94 -8.59 24.03
CA SER A 137 -21.98 -7.59 23.54
C SER A 137 -22.63 -6.21 23.50
N ALA A 138 -21.87 -5.18 23.89
CA ALA A 138 -22.31 -3.79 23.87
C ALA A 138 -21.27 -2.94 23.14
N GLU A 139 -21.71 -2.20 22.13
CA GLU A 139 -20.88 -1.25 21.39
C GLU A 139 -21.11 0.16 21.93
N ILE A 140 -20.04 0.82 22.34
CA ILE A 140 -20.09 2.14 22.97
C ILE A 140 -19.16 3.08 22.22
N PHE A 141 -19.73 4.18 21.72
CA PHE A 141 -18.96 5.28 21.15
C PHE A 141 -18.53 6.25 22.24
N LEU A 142 -17.24 6.50 22.35
CA LEU A 142 -16.68 7.43 23.33
C LEU A 142 -16.46 8.81 22.70
N TYR A 143 -17.07 9.83 23.30
CA TYR A 143 -16.89 11.21 22.90
C TYR A 143 -15.92 11.92 23.84
N ALA A 144 -14.93 12.60 23.26
CA ALA A 144 -13.98 13.42 24.01
C ALA A 144 -14.69 14.60 24.68
N ARG A 145 -14.26 14.97 25.89
CA ARG A 145 -14.80 16.16 26.58
C ARG A 145 -14.23 17.44 25.94
N THR A 146 -15.09 18.42 25.65
CA THR A 146 -14.73 19.64 24.90
C THR A 146 -14.66 20.91 25.77
N ASP A 147 -14.77 20.78 27.10
CA ASP A 147 -14.93 21.89 28.04
C ASP A 147 -13.65 22.26 28.82
N GLY A 148 -12.49 21.73 28.43
CA GLY A 148 -11.23 21.88 29.17
C GLY A 148 -10.05 22.44 28.38
N LYS A 149 -8.83 22.17 28.83
CA LYS A 149 -7.57 22.58 28.18
C LYS A 149 -6.51 21.49 28.21
N GLY A 150 -5.81 21.28 27.10
CA GLY A 150 -4.69 20.33 26.97
C GLY A 150 -3.37 20.99 26.56
N SER A 151 -2.43 20.14 26.16
CA SER A 151 -1.18 20.54 25.53
C SER A 151 -0.96 19.80 24.22
N PHE A 152 -0.10 20.38 23.38
CA PHE A 152 0.39 19.76 22.17
C PHE A 152 1.91 19.72 22.23
N SER A 153 2.52 18.56 22.08
CA SER A 153 3.97 18.41 21.96
C SER A 153 4.38 17.95 20.57
N TYR A 154 5.58 18.31 20.16
CA TYR A 154 6.11 17.88 18.88
C TYR A 154 7.60 17.58 18.92
N THR A 155 8.05 16.77 17.99
CA THR A 155 9.46 16.64 17.59
C THR A 155 9.56 16.82 16.08
N ALA A 156 10.30 17.81 15.60
CA ALA A 156 10.53 17.99 14.17
C ALA A 156 12.00 17.79 13.83
N SER A 157 12.33 16.86 12.94
CA SER A 157 13.69 16.64 12.43
C SER A 157 13.80 17.08 10.97
N PHE A 158 14.87 17.76 10.61
CA PHE A 158 15.07 18.33 9.28
C PHE A 158 16.57 18.37 8.91
N PRO A 159 16.93 18.44 7.61
CA PRO A 159 18.33 18.52 7.18
C PRO A 159 19.00 19.83 7.63
N TRP A 160 20.33 19.82 7.77
CA TRP A 160 21.11 21.03 8.13
C TRP A 160 20.95 22.17 7.12
N GLY A 161 21.05 23.40 7.62
CA GLY A 161 21.14 24.61 6.80
C GLY A 161 19.79 25.08 6.26
N LEU A 162 18.74 25.05 7.08
CA LEU A 162 17.47 25.69 6.74
C LEU A 162 17.57 27.21 6.87
N ASP A 163 16.87 27.91 5.97
CA ASP A 163 16.66 29.36 6.02
C ASP A 163 15.47 29.74 6.90
N LYS A 164 14.43 28.89 6.94
CA LYS A 164 13.24 29.05 7.80
C LYS A 164 12.73 27.69 8.29
N ALA A 165 12.24 27.62 9.52
CA ALA A 165 11.50 26.46 10.03
C ALA A 165 10.46 26.92 11.07
N GLU A 166 9.18 26.69 10.82
CA GLU A 166 8.09 27.28 11.59
C GLU A 166 6.92 26.30 11.76
N LEU A 167 6.41 26.15 12.98
CA LEU A 167 5.22 25.35 13.28
C LEU A 167 4.11 26.26 13.82
N THR A 168 2.89 26.12 13.27
CA THR A 168 1.68 26.83 13.66
C THR A 168 0.58 25.85 14.02
N LEU A 169 -0.23 26.15 15.03
CA LEU A 169 -1.41 25.39 15.45
C LEU A 169 -2.58 26.35 15.63
N GLN A 170 -3.68 26.15 14.89
CA GLN A 170 -4.84 27.05 14.84
C GLN A 170 -6.13 26.33 15.21
N SER A 171 -6.91 26.85 16.16
CA SER A 171 -8.18 26.22 16.57
C SER A 171 -9.26 26.34 15.49
N PHE A 172 -10.01 25.25 15.26
CA PHE A 172 -11.20 25.27 14.39
C PHE A 172 -12.38 26.01 15.01
N ALA A 173 -12.55 25.90 16.33
CA ALA A 173 -13.68 26.48 17.04
C ALA A 173 -13.53 27.99 17.26
N ASP A 174 -12.28 28.46 17.38
CA ASP A 174 -11.95 29.87 17.53
C ASP A 174 -10.64 30.18 16.78
N PRO A 175 -10.72 30.65 15.52
CA PRO A 175 -9.54 30.96 14.71
C PRO A 175 -8.58 32.00 15.33
N SER A 176 -9.01 32.75 16.35
CA SER A 176 -8.15 33.68 17.10
C SER A 176 -7.18 32.98 18.04
N VAL A 177 -7.42 31.71 18.36
CA VAL A 177 -6.52 30.86 19.16
C VAL A 177 -5.50 30.20 18.23
N GLU A 178 -4.40 30.93 17.99
CA GLU A 178 -3.23 30.48 17.22
C GLU A 178 -1.98 30.38 18.13
N LYS A 179 -1.20 29.30 17.97
CA LYS A 179 0.15 29.16 18.53
C LYS A 179 1.16 28.98 17.42
N LYS A 180 2.32 29.62 17.57
CA LYS A 180 3.36 29.67 16.55
C LYS A 180 4.75 29.60 17.16
N VAL A 181 5.66 28.86 16.54
CA VAL A 181 7.04 28.70 17.01
C VAL A 181 8.03 28.67 15.86
N ASP A 182 9.12 29.42 16.00
CA ASP A 182 10.29 29.38 15.11
C ASP A 182 11.28 28.32 15.60
N LEU A 183 11.46 27.27 14.81
CA LEU A 183 12.29 26.11 15.11
C LEU A 183 13.79 26.37 14.85
N LEU A 184 14.18 27.53 14.33
CA LEU A 184 15.59 27.92 14.17
C LEU A 184 16.15 28.68 15.39
N ALA A 185 15.29 29.21 16.26
CA ALA A 185 15.70 29.95 17.44
C ALA A 185 16.43 29.10 18.51
N SER A 186 16.31 27.77 18.45
CA SER A 186 17.07 26.79 19.24
C SER A 186 17.65 25.72 18.31
N PRO A 187 18.81 25.99 17.69
CA PRO A 187 19.29 25.22 16.54
C PRO A 187 19.69 23.79 16.92
N GLY A 188 18.98 22.82 16.33
CA GLY A 188 19.27 21.40 16.38
C GLY A 188 18.65 20.69 15.17
N LEU A 189 19.27 19.60 14.72
CA LEU A 189 18.73 18.72 13.66
C LEU A 189 17.34 18.17 13.98
N THR A 190 17.05 18.07 15.28
CA THR A 190 15.81 17.60 15.86
C THR A 190 15.39 18.64 16.90
N ASN A 191 14.23 19.26 16.69
CA ASN A 191 13.71 20.32 17.54
C ASN A 191 12.42 19.84 18.24
N PRO A 192 12.51 19.45 19.52
CA PRO A 192 11.35 19.14 20.33
C PRO A 192 10.76 20.41 20.97
N GLY A 193 9.44 20.51 21.04
CA GLY A 193 8.75 21.62 21.69
C GLY A 193 7.32 21.28 22.12
N SER A 194 6.66 22.20 22.81
CA SER A 194 5.27 22.05 23.25
C SER A 194 4.53 23.38 23.35
N PHE A 195 3.20 23.29 23.25
CA PHE A 195 2.24 24.34 23.55
C PHE A 195 1.32 23.85 24.66
N ASP A 196 1.35 24.52 25.82
CA ASP A 196 0.51 24.17 26.96
C ASP A 196 -0.74 25.07 27.03
N GLU A 197 -1.74 24.66 27.82
CA GLU A 197 -2.96 25.43 28.12
C GLU A 197 -3.82 25.78 26.89
N LEU A 198 -3.85 24.89 25.90
CA LEU A 198 -4.68 25.00 24.71
C LEU A 198 -6.12 24.58 25.01
N PRO A 199 -7.16 25.36 24.67
CA PRO A 199 -8.55 24.91 24.73
C PRO A 199 -8.73 23.53 24.08
N SER A 200 -9.49 22.63 24.71
CA SER A 200 -9.79 21.34 24.11
C SER A 200 -10.65 21.47 22.86
N GLY A 201 -10.40 20.63 21.86
CA GLY A 201 -11.08 20.68 20.57
C GLY A 201 -10.13 20.45 19.41
N PHE A 202 -10.67 20.58 18.19
CA PHE A 202 -9.88 20.41 16.97
C PHE A 202 -9.05 21.66 16.64
N TYR A 203 -7.84 21.41 16.18
CA TYR A 203 -6.88 22.38 15.65
C TYR A 203 -6.37 21.92 14.29
N LEU A 204 -5.98 22.87 13.46
CA LEU A 204 -5.22 22.66 12.24
C LEU A 204 -3.76 23.00 12.51
N LEU A 205 -2.86 22.06 12.27
CA LEU A 205 -1.42 22.23 12.39
C LEU A 205 -0.81 22.51 11.02
N PHE A 206 0.10 23.47 10.95
CA PHE A 206 0.95 23.77 9.80
C PHE A 206 2.42 23.67 10.21
N LEU A 207 3.24 22.96 9.46
CA LEU A 207 4.70 22.94 9.60
C LEU A 207 5.32 23.38 8.28
N SER A 208 6.16 24.41 8.30
CA SER A 208 6.71 25.08 7.13
C SER A 208 8.24 25.20 7.25
N LEU A 209 8.98 24.69 6.28
CA LEU A 209 10.44 24.66 6.21
C LEU A 209 10.91 25.30 4.90
N GLU A 210 12.05 25.99 4.93
CA GLU A 210 12.71 26.60 3.77
C GLU A 210 14.22 26.34 3.81
N LYS A 211 14.82 26.05 2.66
CA LYS A 211 16.25 25.82 2.47
C LYS A 211 16.66 26.13 1.04
N ASP A 212 17.62 27.03 0.85
CA ASP A 212 18.18 27.42 -0.45
C ASP A 212 17.08 27.86 -1.45
N GLY A 213 16.08 28.57 -0.94
CA GLY A 213 14.89 28.94 -1.71
C GLY A 213 14.09 27.72 -2.19
N GLN A 214 14.16 26.60 -1.48
CA GLN A 214 13.29 25.43 -1.61
C GLN A 214 12.47 25.29 -0.32
N VAL A 215 11.29 24.70 -0.37
CA VAL A 215 10.31 24.69 0.70
C VAL A 215 9.73 23.30 0.89
N ALA A 216 9.46 22.92 2.15
CA ALA A 216 8.85 21.66 2.56
C ALA A 216 7.83 21.94 3.67
N GLY A 217 6.80 21.10 3.84
CA GLY A 217 5.85 21.30 4.92
C GLY A 217 4.81 20.20 5.09
N LYS A 218 4.01 20.31 6.15
CA LYS A 218 2.87 19.41 6.45
C LYS A 218 1.68 20.18 7.03
N THR A 219 0.49 19.67 6.76
CA THR A 219 -0.76 20.12 7.37
C THR A 219 -1.52 18.92 7.95
N GLU A 220 -1.99 19.02 9.20
CA GLU A 220 -2.66 17.91 9.89
C GLU A 220 -3.74 18.41 10.86
N ALA A 221 -4.83 17.66 11.04
CA ALA A 221 -5.83 17.94 12.06
C ALA A 221 -5.41 17.31 13.40
N VAL A 222 -5.40 18.12 14.46
CA VAL A 222 -4.98 17.75 15.82
C VAL A 222 -6.17 17.93 16.75
N HIS A 223 -6.51 16.95 17.58
CA HIS A 223 -7.48 17.16 18.65
C HIS A 223 -6.75 17.35 19.98
N ILE A 224 -6.96 18.49 20.63
CA ILE A 224 -6.46 18.76 21.99
C ILE A 224 -7.49 18.26 22.99
N TYR A 225 -7.05 17.40 23.90
CA TYR A 225 -7.90 16.82 24.93
C TYR A 225 -7.64 17.52 26.26
N ASP A 226 -8.69 17.63 27.09
CA ASP A 226 -8.55 18.26 28.40
C ASP A 226 -7.50 17.52 29.25
N ASN A 227 -6.56 18.27 29.82
CA ASN A 227 -5.45 17.82 30.65
C ASN A 227 -4.50 16.77 30.03
N LEU A 228 -4.53 16.57 28.69
CA LEU A 228 -3.64 15.64 27.99
C LEU A 228 -2.69 16.34 27.03
N ASP A 229 -1.58 15.66 26.77
CA ASP A 229 -0.61 16.05 25.75
C ASP A 229 -0.84 15.27 24.46
N THR A 230 -1.11 15.99 23.39
CA THR A 230 -1.24 15.43 22.04
C THR A 230 0.08 15.57 21.33
N ARG A 231 0.69 14.46 20.89
CA ARG A 231 2.08 14.47 20.39
C ARG A 231 2.16 14.21 18.90
N ALA A 232 3.01 14.96 18.19
CA ALA A 232 3.36 14.71 16.79
C ALA A 232 4.88 14.62 16.56
N ASP A 233 5.33 13.63 15.80
CA ASP A 233 6.74 13.52 15.41
C ASP A 233 6.87 13.61 13.87
N TYR A 234 7.68 14.55 13.40
CA TYR A 234 7.91 14.82 11.98
C TYR A 234 9.38 14.62 11.62
N ALA A 235 9.64 14.02 10.47
CA ALA A 235 10.99 13.88 9.90
C ALA A 235 10.96 14.31 8.43
N PHE A 236 11.87 15.22 8.08
CA PHE A 236 12.09 15.72 6.73
C PHE A 236 13.52 15.40 6.30
N THR A 237 13.66 15.07 5.03
CA THR A 237 14.89 14.77 4.30
C THR A 237 15.09 15.79 3.20
N ALA A 238 16.28 15.80 2.57
CA ALA A 238 16.56 16.73 1.48
C ALA A 238 15.61 16.58 0.27
N SER A 239 15.05 15.40 0.05
CA SER A 239 14.09 15.15 -1.03
C SER A 239 12.69 15.73 -0.77
N ASP A 240 12.38 16.13 0.47
CA ASP A 240 11.08 16.71 0.81
C ASP A 240 11.00 18.21 0.43
N PHE A 241 12.12 18.83 0.06
CA PHE A 241 12.20 20.24 -0.31
C PHE A 241 12.00 20.43 -1.82
N ALA A 242 11.00 21.24 -2.19
CA ALA A 242 10.71 21.63 -3.56
C ALA A 242 11.15 23.09 -3.81
N LYS A 243 11.67 23.47 -4.98
CA LYS A 243 12.04 24.88 -5.28
C LYS A 243 10.88 25.85 -5.00
N ALA A 244 11.12 26.85 -4.15
CA ALA A 244 10.22 27.96 -3.90
C ALA A 244 10.21 28.86 -5.14
N ALA A 245 9.05 28.94 -5.80
CA ALA A 245 8.84 29.92 -6.85
C ALA A 245 8.32 31.21 -6.21
N PHE A 246 8.99 32.34 -6.46
CA PHE A 246 8.47 33.65 -6.11
C PHE A 246 7.95 34.32 -7.39
N PHE A 247 6.70 34.77 -7.37
CA PHE A 247 6.22 35.67 -8.41
C PHE A 247 6.52 37.12 -7.99
N SER A 248 6.83 37.99 -8.95
CA SER A 248 6.92 39.43 -8.71
C SER A 248 6.38 40.23 -9.90
N GLY A 249 5.58 41.26 -9.64
CA GLY A 249 4.98 42.09 -10.68
C GLY A 249 4.61 43.48 -10.16
N THR A 250 4.53 44.46 -11.08
CA THR A 250 4.12 45.83 -10.78
C THR A 250 2.72 46.07 -11.32
N VAL A 251 1.80 46.56 -10.50
CA VAL A 251 0.43 46.89 -10.90
C VAL A 251 0.30 48.41 -10.95
N SER A 252 -0.10 48.93 -12.11
CA SER A 252 -0.37 50.36 -12.33
C SER A 252 -1.87 50.55 -12.48
N MET A 253 -2.44 51.48 -11.71
CA MET A 253 -3.86 51.83 -11.81
C MET A 253 -4.07 53.08 -12.68
N SER A 254 -5.21 53.17 -13.37
CA SER A 254 -5.54 54.36 -14.14
C SER A 254 -5.69 55.60 -13.23
N ASP A 255 -5.27 56.78 -13.71
CA ASP A 255 -5.38 58.08 -13.02
C ASP A 255 -6.79 58.46 -12.51
N ALA A 256 -7.83 57.71 -12.90
CA ALA A 256 -9.22 57.89 -12.48
C ALA A 256 -9.54 57.35 -11.06
N LEU A 257 -8.68 56.53 -10.47
CA LEU A 257 -8.79 56.07 -9.08
C LEU A 257 -7.89 56.97 -8.21
N SER A 258 -8.48 57.82 -7.36
CA SER A 258 -7.80 58.90 -6.64
C SER A 258 -6.88 58.40 -5.49
N ALA A 259 -6.07 59.31 -4.94
CA ALA A 259 -5.18 59.10 -3.79
C ALA A 259 -5.89 58.80 -2.45
N ASP A 260 -7.22 58.62 -2.45
CA ASP A 260 -8.06 58.43 -1.26
C ASP A 260 -8.33 56.94 -0.95
N TYR A 261 -7.71 56.02 -1.70
CA TYR A 261 -7.84 54.57 -1.54
C TYR A 261 -6.54 53.96 -1.00
N THR A 262 -6.67 53.10 0.01
CA THR A 262 -5.60 52.28 0.56
C THR A 262 -5.89 50.80 0.31
N ILE A 263 -4.86 49.98 0.11
CA ILE A 263 -5.05 48.52 -0.01
C ILE A 263 -5.25 47.97 1.39
N THR A 264 -6.34 47.23 1.59
CA THR A 264 -6.66 46.61 2.89
C THR A 264 -6.28 45.13 2.92
N ALA A 265 -6.30 44.44 1.78
CA ALA A 265 -5.90 43.02 1.68
C ALA A 265 -5.54 42.59 0.26
N VAL A 266 -4.68 41.57 0.16
CA VAL A 266 -4.37 40.85 -1.09
C VAL A 266 -4.42 39.36 -0.85
N TYR A 267 -5.14 38.66 -1.73
CA TYR A 267 -5.41 37.23 -1.62
C TYR A 267 -4.83 36.47 -2.80
N LEU A 268 -4.32 35.26 -2.53
CA LEU A 268 -3.82 34.32 -3.52
C LEU A 268 -4.81 33.15 -3.65
N PHE A 269 -5.20 32.81 -4.87
CA PHE A 269 -6.08 31.69 -5.19
C PHE A 269 -5.42 30.68 -6.11
N SER A 270 -5.75 29.39 -5.94
CA SER A 270 -5.35 28.31 -6.83
C SER A 270 -6.25 28.29 -8.07
N SER A 271 -5.84 27.50 -9.06
CA SER A 271 -6.55 27.38 -10.34
C SER A 271 -7.94 26.76 -10.26
N ASP A 272 -8.27 26.12 -9.15
CA ASP A 272 -9.60 25.61 -8.81
C ASP A 272 -10.45 26.63 -8.02
N GLY A 273 -9.94 27.84 -7.79
CA GLY A 273 -10.65 28.94 -7.14
C GLY A 273 -10.62 28.92 -5.61
N ASN A 274 -9.88 27.98 -5.00
CA ASN A 274 -9.68 27.93 -3.56
C ASN A 274 -8.67 29.00 -3.10
N GLU A 275 -8.96 29.67 -2.00
CA GLU A 275 -8.04 30.65 -1.41
C GLU A 275 -6.86 29.90 -0.78
N ILE A 276 -5.64 30.16 -1.28
CA ILE A 276 -4.42 29.50 -0.81
C ILE A 276 -3.82 30.27 0.37
N SER A 277 -3.81 31.61 0.33
CA SER A 277 -3.12 32.40 1.38
C SER A 277 -3.46 33.90 1.38
N TYR A 278 -3.34 34.51 2.56
CA TYR A 278 -3.27 35.96 2.79
C TYR A 278 -1.80 36.42 2.69
N MET A 279 -1.51 37.48 1.95
CA MET A 279 -0.11 37.88 1.74
C MET A 279 0.32 39.01 2.70
N TYR A 280 1.40 38.79 3.44
CA TYR A 280 1.94 39.76 4.43
C TYR A 280 3.23 40.48 3.97
N ASP A 281 3.93 40.03 2.92
CA ASP A 281 5.20 40.61 2.42
C ASP A 281 5.03 41.39 1.11
N THR A 282 4.28 42.49 1.13
CA THR A 282 4.11 43.42 -0.02
C THR A 282 4.78 44.77 0.22
N THR A 283 5.52 45.29 -0.76
CA THR A 283 6.09 46.64 -0.73
C THR A 283 5.25 47.56 -1.62
N ILE A 284 4.61 48.56 -1.02
CA ILE A 284 3.61 49.42 -1.69
C ILE A 284 4.20 50.82 -1.85
N GLU A 285 4.35 51.29 -3.10
CA GLU A 285 4.71 52.68 -3.44
C GLU A 285 3.69 53.24 -4.45
N TRP A 286 3.05 54.37 -4.19
CA TRP A 286 2.00 54.90 -5.07
C TRP A 286 2.62 55.68 -6.26
N PRO A 287 2.08 55.63 -7.50
CA PRO A 287 0.86 54.96 -7.99
C PRO A 287 1.06 53.52 -8.49
N ASP A 288 2.28 52.98 -8.37
CA ASP A 288 2.69 51.69 -8.96
C ASP A 288 3.19 50.72 -7.88
N TRP A 289 2.41 49.67 -7.60
CA TRP A 289 2.74 48.78 -6.47
C TRP A 289 3.46 47.53 -6.93
N THR A 290 4.42 47.04 -6.12
CA THR A 290 5.15 45.80 -6.41
C THR A 290 4.71 44.68 -5.47
N ILE A 291 4.17 43.61 -6.04
CA ILE A 291 3.69 42.44 -5.28
C ILE A 291 4.71 41.32 -5.40
N ARG A 292 5.09 40.70 -4.27
CA ARG A 292 5.94 39.49 -4.22
C ARG A 292 5.28 38.43 -3.34
N ALA A 293 5.11 37.20 -3.83
CA ALA A 293 4.81 36.09 -2.91
C ALA A 293 5.24 34.70 -3.40
N ARG A 294 5.15 33.75 -2.48
CA ARG A 294 5.63 32.36 -2.62
C ARG A 294 4.54 31.47 -3.22
N ALA A 295 4.90 30.62 -4.17
CA ALA A 295 4.01 29.65 -4.80
C ALA A 295 4.66 28.24 -4.85
N TYR A 296 3.84 27.22 -4.64
CA TYR A 296 4.16 25.82 -4.94
C TYR A 296 3.48 25.46 -6.27
N SER A 297 4.14 24.68 -7.11
CA SER A 297 3.88 24.57 -8.56
C SER A 297 2.40 24.49 -8.98
N GLY A 298 1.95 25.47 -9.79
CA GLY A 298 0.67 25.52 -10.48
C GLY A 298 0.30 26.95 -10.92
N PRO A 299 -0.66 27.15 -11.83
CA PRO A 299 -1.19 28.48 -12.15
C PRO A 299 -1.96 29.07 -10.95
N ALA A 300 -1.72 30.35 -10.63
CA ALA A 300 -2.31 31.04 -9.49
C ALA A 300 -2.84 32.44 -9.84
N TYR A 301 -3.75 32.96 -9.01
CA TYR A 301 -4.57 34.15 -9.29
C TYR A 301 -4.58 35.11 -8.08
N PHE A 302 -4.70 36.43 -8.34
CA PHE A 302 -4.77 37.47 -7.29
C PHE A 302 -6.14 38.13 -7.20
N LYS A 303 -6.53 38.48 -5.99
CA LYS A 303 -7.63 39.42 -5.68
C LYS A 303 -7.09 40.51 -4.76
N VAL A 304 -7.43 41.78 -5.05
CA VAL A 304 -7.02 42.94 -4.26
C VAL A 304 -8.25 43.62 -3.69
N GLU A 305 -8.22 43.94 -2.41
CA GLU A 305 -9.27 44.71 -1.74
C GLU A 305 -8.77 46.11 -1.41
N LEU A 306 -9.61 47.10 -1.70
CA LEU A 306 -9.32 48.50 -1.48
C LEU A 306 -10.29 49.07 -0.45
N GLY A 307 -9.78 49.87 0.48
CA GLY A 307 -10.55 50.66 1.43
C GLY A 307 -10.41 52.15 1.11
N LYS A 308 -11.48 52.92 1.27
CA LYS A 308 -11.45 54.37 1.12
C LYS A 308 -11.30 55.04 2.48
N ASP A 309 -10.47 56.08 2.60
CA ASP A 309 -10.19 56.77 3.86
C ASP A 309 -11.41 57.43 4.55
N THR A 310 -12.59 57.43 3.90
CA THR A 310 -13.81 58.10 4.38
C THR A 310 -15.00 57.17 4.66
N ASP A 311 -14.85 55.86 4.50
CA ASP A 311 -15.92 54.90 4.78
C ASP A 311 -15.98 54.57 6.28
N SER A 312 -16.90 55.23 6.99
CA SER A 312 -17.08 55.11 8.44
C SER A 312 -17.61 53.75 8.93
N ASP A 313 -17.85 52.79 8.04
CA ASP A 313 -18.29 51.42 8.38
C ASP A 313 -17.22 50.34 8.12
N GLY A 314 -16.08 50.70 7.53
CA GLY A 314 -14.94 49.79 7.32
C GLY A 314 -15.15 48.69 6.27
N SER A 315 -16.17 48.79 5.41
CA SER A 315 -16.46 47.75 4.41
C SER A 315 -15.52 47.86 3.19
N PRO A 316 -14.78 46.82 2.79
CA PRO A 316 -13.87 46.89 1.65
C PRO A 316 -14.62 46.81 0.30
N ASP A 317 -14.21 47.65 -0.65
CA ASP A 317 -14.63 47.52 -2.04
C ASP A 317 -13.78 46.43 -2.74
N ILE A 318 -14.46 45.48 -3.38
CA ILE A 318 -13.84 44.32 -4.00
C ILE A 318 -13.71 44.53 -5.51
N PHE A 319 -12.49 44.64 -6.01
CA PHE A 319 -12.18 44.71 -7.44
C PHE A 319 -11.50 43.42 -7.90
N ARG A 320 -12.04 42.78 -8.95
CA ARG A 320 -11.35 41.69 -9.65
C ARG A 320 -10.53 42.27 -10.80
N LEU A 321 -9.25 41.92 -10.86
CA LEU A 321 -8.39 42.28 -11.99
C LEU A 321 -8.91 41.58 -13.26
N SER A 322 -9.06 42.32 -14.37
CA SER A 322 -9.53 41.77 -15.65
C SER A 322 -8.57 40.66 -16.12
N LYS A 323 -9.13 39.48 -16.45
CA LYS A 323 -8.45 38.19 -16.70
C LYS A 323 -7.04 38.11 -16.11
N SER A 324 -6.95 37.59 -14.89
CA SER A 324 -5.72 37.06 -14.34
C SER A 324 -5.24 35.92 -15.25
N GLN A 325 -4.48 36.27 -16.30
CA GLN A 325 -3.71 35.29 -17.07
C GLN A 325 -2.94 34.44 -16.05
N PRO A 326 -3.03 33.10 -16.13
CA PRO A 326 -2.29 32.25 -15.22
C PRO A 326 -0.82 32.66 -15.29
N ILE A 327 -0.27 33.11 -14.16
CA ILE A 327 1.16 33.37 -14.11
C ILE A 327 1.83 32.00 -14.17
N ASN A 328 2.33 31.64 -15.35
CA ASN A 328 3.10 30.43 -15.52
C ASN A 328 4.38 30.57 -14.69
N LEU A 329 4.52 29.69 -13.70
CA LEU A 329 5.69 29.60 -12.84
C LEU A 329 6.89 29.11 -13.67
N SER A 330 7.59 30.03 -14.34
CA SER A 330 8.88 29.73 -14.97
C SER A 330 9.99 30.00 -13.97
N THR A 331 11.00 29.12 -13.94
CA THR A 331 12.15 29.19 -13.03
C THR A 331 13.13 30.34 -13.31
N GLU A 332 12.82 31.25 -14.22
CA GLU A 332 13.67 32.41 -14.54
C GLU A 332 12.80 33.67 -14.67
N GLY A 333 12.92 34.57 -13.70
CA GLY A 333 12.12 35.80 -13.66
C GLY A 333 12.40 36.74 -14.83
N LYS A 334 11.34 37.20 -15.51
CA LYS A 334 11.23 38.53 -16.12
C LYS A 334 9.78 39.03 -16.09
N SER A 335 9.68 40.35 -15.95
CA SER A 335 8.54 41.18 -15.56
C SER A 335 7.68 41.71 -16.72
N GLY A 336 6.44 42.10 -16.38
CA GLY A 336 5.70 43.20 -17.01
C GLY A 336 4.29 42.85 -17.53
N ILE A 337 3.22 43.17 -16.78
CA ILE A 337 1.86 43.30 -17.34
C ILE A 337 1.19 44.54 -16.74
N VAL A 338 0.76 45.47 -17.62
CA VAL A 338 -0.17 46.56 -17.32
C VAL A 338 -1.57 46.11 -17.75
N LEU A 339 -2.56 46.21 -16.86
CA LEU A 339 -3.94 45.79 -17.12
C LEU A 339 -4.88 47.01 -17.04
N THR A 340 -5.76 47.15 -18.02
CA THR A 340 -6.85 48.14 -18.02
C THR A 340 -8.20 47.41 -17.95
N VAL A 341 -9.15 47.96 -17.19
CA VAL A 341 -10.45 47.33 -16.88
C VAL A 341 -11.57 48.05 -17.65
N GLU A 342 -12.34 47.33 -18.48
CA GLU A 342 -13.61 47.82 -19.06
C GLU A 342 -14.72 46.76 -19.01
N LYS A 343 -15.98 47.22 -18.93
CA LYS A 343 -17.18 46.53 -18.39
C LYS A 343 -18.26 46.32 -19.47
N TYR A 344 -18.98 45.18 -19.46
CA TYR A 344 -20.23 44.99 -20.23
C TYR A 344 -21.35 44.32 -19.39
N ALA A 345 -22.61 44.66 -19.69
CA ALA A 345 -23.81 44.23 -18.95
C ALA A 345 -24.75 43.42 -19.85
N ILE A 346 -25.19 42.25 -19.37
CA ILE A 346 -26.27 41.44 -19.96
C ILE A 346 -27.60 41.91 -19.36
N THR A 347 -28.59 42.25 -20.18
CA THR A 347 -29.93 42.63 -19.70
C THR A 347 -31.01 41.67 -20.21
N GLY A 348 -31.77 41.11 -19.26
CA GLY A 348 -33.02 40.39 -19.50
C GLY A 348 -32.90 38.88 -19.65
N ILE A 349 -32.88 38.14 -18.53
CA ILE A 349 -33.14 36.69 -18.53
C ILE A 349 -33.97 36.31 -17.31
N SER A 350 -35.00 35.46 -17.48
CA SER A 350 -35.83 34.92 -16.37
C SER A 350 -35.39 33.52 -15.90
N SER A 351 -34.24 33.01 -16.33
CA SER A 351 -33.59 31.80 -15.80
C SER A 351 -32.11 31.79 -16.21
N VAL A 352 -31.22 31.40 -15.31
CA VAL A 352 -29.77 31.58 -15.44
C VAL A 352 -29.19 30.90 -16.68
N VAL A 353 -28.78 31.70 -17.66
CA VAL A 353 -27.72 31.34 -18.61
C VAL A 353 -26.54 32.22 -18.22
N THR A 354 -25.45 31.62 -17.74
CA THR A 354 -24.15 32.27 -17.74
C THR A 354 -23.36 31.66 -18.87
N PRO A 355 -23.36 32.27 -20.07
CA PRO A 355 -22.25 32.04 -20.96
C PRO A 355 -21.01 32.60 -20.26
N ASP A 356 -19.87 31.91 -20.37
CA ASP A 356 -18.58 32.56 -20.12
C ASP A 356 -18.24 33.47 -21.31
N LEU A 357 -19.11 34.45 -21.58
CA LEU A 357 -19.01 35.37 -22.72
C LEU A 357 -18.35 36.69 -22.32
N THR A 358 -17.56 36.70 -21.25
CA THR A 358 -16.85 37.93 -20.90
C THR A 358 -15.79 38.29 -21.94
N GLU A 359 -15.30 37.35 -22.78
CA GLU A 359 -14.18 37.59 -23.72
C GLU A 359 -14.09 36.60 -24.92
N ALA A 360 -15.00 36.66 -25.90
CA ALA A 360 -14.95 35.86 -27.14
C ALA A 360 -14.63 36.71 -28.39
N PHE A 361 -13.68 36.29 -29.24
CA PHE A 361 -13.28 36.98 -30.48
C PHE A 361 -13.77 36.25 -31.75
N GLU A 362 -13.80 36.96 -32.89
CA GLU A 362 -14.16 36.37 -34.19
C GLU A 362 -13.26 35.17 -34.52
N GLY A 363 -13.88 34.03 -34.83
CA GLY A 363 -13.16 32.78 -35.12
C GLY A 363 -12.98 31.84 -33.92
N ASP A 364 -13.24 32.30 -32.70
CA ASP A 364 -13.18 31.46 -31.51
C ASP A 364 -14.31 30.42 -31.50
N LYS A 365 -13.99 29.19 -31.09
CA LYS A 365 -14.99 28.14 -30.90
C LYS A 365 -15.64 28.32 -29.54
N ILE A 366 -16.90 28.72 -29.54
CA ILE A 366 -17.69 29.00 -28.34
C ILE A 366 -18.52 27.78 -28.01
N THR A 367 -18.44 27.34 -26.75
CA THR A 367 -19.21 26.23 -26.21
C THR A 367 -20.37 26.79 -25.40
N LEU A 368 -21.59 26.40 -25.74
CA LEU A 368 -22.78 26.80 -25.01
C LEU A 368 -23.13 25.73 -23.98
N ASN A 369 -22.88 26.04 -22.71
CA ASN A 369 -23.38 25.24 -21.59
C ASN A 369 -24.76 25.74 -21.21
N ILE A 370 -25.78 25.11 -21.79
CA ILE A 370 -27.17 25.42 -21.48
C ILE A 370 -27.64 24.47 -20.40
N ALA A 371 -27.71 24.98 -19.17
CA ALA A 371 -28.37 24.31 -18.07
C ALA A 371 -29.82 24.81 -18.00
N PRO A 372 -30.82 23.97 -18.30
CA PRO A 372 -32.20 24.38 -18.12
C PRO A 372 -32.51 24.61 -16.63
N ALA A 373 -33.49 25.47 -16.35
CA ALA A 373 -34.03 25.61 -15.00
C ALA A 373 -34.63 24.27 -14.53
N THR A 374 -34.67 24.06 -13.21
CA THR A 374 -35.30 22.87 -12.60
C THR A 374 -36.70 22.64 -13.18
N GLY A 375 -36.94 21.43 -13.71
CA GLY A 375 -38.21 21.09 -14.34
C GLY A 375 -38.35 21.49 -15.82
N LYS A 376 -37.28 21.96 -16.48
CA LYS A 376 -37.24 22.22 -17.92
C LYS A 376 -36.17 21.39 -18.64
N GLN A 377 -36.39 21.00 -19.90
CA GLN A 377 -35.36 20.50 -20.82
C GLN A 377 -35.35 21.33 -22.11
N LEU A 378 -34.25 21.27 -22.86
CA LEU A 378 -34.14 21.97 -24.15
C LEU A 378 -35.10 21.33 -25.17
N GLU A 379 -35.97 22.14 -25.78
CA GLU A 379 -36.89 21.66 -26.83
C GLU A 379 -36.09 21.34 -28.10
N GLY A 380 -36.28 20.13 -28.64
CA GLY A 380 -35.58 19.66 -29.83
C GLY A 380 -35.66 20.65 -31.00
N GLY A 381 -34.51 21.00 -31.58
CA GLY A 381 -34.44 21.75 -32.83
C GLY A 381 -34.70 23.25 -32.65
N THR A 382 -34.73 23.73 -31.41
CA THR A 382 -34.91 25.15 -31.07
C THR A 382 -33.61 25.87 -30.75
N LEU A 383 -32.55 25.13 -30.43
CA LEU A 383 -31.26 25.72 -30.11
C LEU A 383 -30.60 26.30 -31.35
N GLY A 384 -30.33 27.60 -31.31
CA GLY A 384 -29.61 28.28 -32.36
C GLY A 384 -29.10 29.64 -31.92
N TYR A 385 -28.32 30.26 -32.79
CA TYR A 385 -27.94 31.65 -32.64
C TYR A 385 -28.43 32.45 -33.85
N THR A 386 -28.79 33.70 -33.60
CA THR A 386 -29.16 34.64 -34.63
C THR A 386 -28.05 35.68 -34.75
N TYR A 387 -27.62 35.91 -35.98
CA TYR A 387 -26.67 36.95 -36.36
C TYR A 387 -27.29 37.73 -37.52
N GLY A 388 -27.51 39.03 -37.33
CA GLY A 388 -28.30 39.83 -38.28
C GLY A 388 -29.75 39.34 -38.39
N SER A 389 -30.19 38.99 -39.59
CA SER A 389 -31.56 38.46 -39.88
C SER A 389 -31.61 36.95 -40.10
N THR A 390 -30.48 36.26 -39.96
CA THR A 390 -30.35 34.82 -40.25
C THR A 390 -30.20 34.04 -38.95
N THR A 391 -31.03 33.01 -38.79
CA THR A 391 -30.97 32.08 -37.65
C THR A 391 -30.29 30.79 -38.09
N VAL A 392 -29.27 30.36 -37.35
CA VAL A 392 -28.55 29.10 -37.56
C VAL A 392 -28.89 28.17 -36.41
N LYS A 393 -29.46 26.99 -36.73
CA LYS A 393 -29.77 25.95 -35.75
C LYS A 393 -28.53 25.10 -35.46
N LEU A 394 -28.36 24.68 -34.22
CA LEU A 394 -27.32 23.76 -33.76
C LEU A 394 -27.96 22.39 -33.50
N ASP A 395 -27.36 21.30 -33.99
CA ASP A 395 -27.95 19.95 -33.95
C ASP A 395 -28.06 19.36 -32.53
N GLU A 396 -29.02 18.44 -32.32
CA GLU A 396 -29.51 17.99 -31.01
C GLU A 396 -28.63 16.94 -30.27
N LEU A 397 -28.55 17.16 -28.94
CA LEU A 397 -28.39 16.25 -27.79
C LEU A 397 -27.25 15.21 -27.69
N ALA A 398 -26.37 15.04 -28.68
CA ALA A 398 -25.25 14.09 -28.56
C ALA A 398 -23.84 14.74 -28.45
N ALA A 399 -23.74 16.06 -28.55
CA ALA A 399 -22.47 16.78 -28.41
C ALA A 399 -22.70 18.16 -27.80
N VAL A 400 -21.75 18.65 -27.01
CA VAL A 400 -21.83 20.00 -26.43
C VAL A 400 -21.97 21.02 -27.58
N PRO A 401 -23.09 21.75 -27.69
CA PRO A 401 -23.36 22.61 -28.83
C PRO A 401 -22.31 23.72 -28.87
N SER A 402 -21.57 23.78 -29.97
CA SER A 402 -20.52 24.77 -30.17
C SER A 402 -20.62 25.38 -31.55
N PHE A 403 -20.30 26.67 -31.63
CA PHE A 403 -20.27 27.41 -32.87
C PHE A 403 -19.06 28.32 -32.90
N THR A 404 -18.63 28.71 -34.10
CA THR A 404 -17.55 29.69 -34.27
C THR A 404 -18.15 31.09 -34.17
N MET A 405 -17.60 31.93 -33.29
CA MET A 405 -18.09 33.28 -33.08
C MET A 405 -17.99 34.09 -34.39
N PRO A 406 -19.13 34.55 -34.95
CA PRO A 406 -19.09 35.46 -36.08
C PRO A 406 -18.62 36.84 -35.59
N GLY A 407 -17.93 37.61 -36.43
CA GLY A 407 -17.42 38.95 -36.09
C GLY A 407 -18.48 40.04 -35.85
N ALA A 408 -19.70 39.70 -35.43
CA ALA A 408 -20.67 40.68 -34.93
C ALA A 408 -21.61 40.08 -33.88
N ASP A 409 -22.45 40.95 -33.30
CA ASP A 409 -23.37 40.64 -32.21
C ASP A 409 -24.29 39.46 -32.54
N ILE A 410 -24.35 38.52 -31.61
CA ILE A 410 -25.20 37.33 -31.68
C ILE A 410 -26.27 37.36 -30.59
N SER A 411 -27.45 36.84 -30.90
CA SER A 411 -28.48 36.52 -29.91
C SER A 411 -28.69 35.02 -29.86
N ILE A 412 -28.54 34.43 -28.68
CA ILE A 412 -28.80 33.01 -28.47
C ILE A 412 -30.31 32.82 -28.28
N VAL A 413 -30.88 31.86 -29.01
CA VAL A 413 -32.28 31.47 -28.88
C VAL A 413 -32.33 30.00 -28.53
N ALA A 414 -33.04 29.68 -27.44
CA ALA A 414 -33.29 28.32 -26.99
C ALA A 414 -34.75 28.23 -26.53
N GLY A 415 -35.48 27.25 -27.07
CA GLY A 415 -36.78 26.86 -26.54
C GLY A 415 -36.58 25.87 -25.40
N PHE A 416 -37.37 26.01 -24.33
CA PHE A 416 -37.36 25.08 -23.23
C PHE A 416 -38.76 24.53 -23.03
N GLU A 417 -38.88 23.21 -23.01
CA GLU A 417 -40.08 22.50 -22.64
C GLU A 417 -39.98 22.04 -21.18
N ASP A 418 -41.10 21.70 -20.54
CA ASP A 418 -41.06 21.08 -19.23
C ASP A 418 -40.37 19.71 -19.30
N VAL A 419 -39.38 19.44 -18.44
CA VAL A 419 -39.06 18.05 -18.12
C VAL A 419 -40.35 17.50 -17.55
N PRO A 420 -40.89 16.39 -18.10
CA PRO A 420 -42.07 15.80 -17.52
C PRO A 420 -41.84 15.62 -16.02
N ASP A 421 -42.70 16.25 -15.22
CA ASP A 421 -42.87 15.90 -13.81
C ASP A 421 -42.89 14.38 -13.72
N ALA A 422 -42.11 13.82 -12.78
CA ALA A 422 -41.95 12.39 -12.50
C ALA A 422 -42.87 11.46 -13.32
N GLY A 423 -42.31 10.66 -14.22
CA GLY A 423 -43.13 9.92 -15.18
C GLY A 423 -42.40 8.86 -15.98
N LEU A 424 -43.13 8.26 -16.92
CA LEU A 424 -42.66 7.20 -17.80
C LEU A 424 -42.51 7.72 -19.23
N ILE A 425 -41.38 7.46 -19.85
CA ILE A 425 -41.06 7.78 -21.25
C ILE A 425 -40.84 6.45 -21.99
N VAL A 426 -41.45 6.27 -23.16
CA VAL A 426 -41.33 5.07 -23.99
C VAL A 426 -40.79 5.46 -25.36
N ASP A 427 -39.62 4.93 -25.72
CA ASP A 427 -38.92 5.26 -26.98
C ASP A 427 -38.82 6.80 -27.21
N GLY A 428 -38.53 7.55 -26.15
CA GLY A 428 -38.43 9.01 -26.16
C GLY A 428 -39.77 9.76 -26.06
N VAL A 429 -40.90 9.07 -26.03
CA VAL A 429 -42.25 9.69 -25.95
C VAL A 429 -42.80 9.62 -24.52
N PRO A 430 -43.10 10.76 -23.86
CA PRO A 430 -43.73 10.77 -22.54
C PRO A 430 -45.14 10.15 -22.54
N VAL A 431 -45.42 9.31 -21.55
CA VAL A 431 -46.74 8.70 -21.34
C VAL A 431 -47.68 9.70 -20.66
N THR A 432 -48.90 9.84 -21.18
CA THR A 432 -49.94 10.71 -20.61
C THR A 432 -51.24 9.94 -20.32
N PRO A 433 -51.83 10.05 -19.11
CA PRO A 433 -51.28 10.74 -17.94
C PRO A 433 -50.01 10.05 -17.39
N ALA A 434 -49.08 10.84 -16.84
CA ALA A 434 -47.83 10.31 -16.30
C ALA A 434 -48.11 9.41 -15.08
N PRO A 435 -47.52 8.19 -15.02
CA PRO A 435 -47.63 7.36 -13.83
C PRO A 435 -46.92 8.01 -12.64
N THR A 436 -47.61 8.11 -11.51
CA THR A 436 -47.03 8.60 -10.26
C THR A 436 -46.26 7.47 -9.57
N GLY A 437 -44.95 7.61 -9.53
CA GLY A 437 -44.01 6.77 -8.78
C GLY A 437 -43.59 5.48 -9.48
N LEU A 438 -42.52 4.89 -8.97
CA LEU A 438 -41.78 3.78 -9.59
C LEU A 438 -42.64 2.52 -9.74
N THR A 439 -43.38 2.13 -8.69
CA THR A 439 -44.21 0.91 -8.72
C THR A 439 -45.29 1.01 -9.81
N THR A 440 -45.93 2.17 -9.94
CA THR A 440 -46.96 2.42 -10.95
C THR A 440 -46.35 2.42 -12.35
N ALA A 441 -45.19 3.04 -12.53
CA ALA A 441 -44.48 3.05 -13.81
C ALA A 441 -44.09 1.63 -14.26
N LEU A 442 -43.57 0.80 -13.35
CA LEU A 442 -43.24 -0.60 -13.64
C LEU A 442 -44.49 -1.45 -13.99
N ALA A 443 -45.61 -1.23 -13.31
CA ALA A 443 -46.88 -1.89 -13.64
C ALA A 443 -47.42 -1.48 -15.02
N ASN A 444 -47.24 -0.21 -15.40
CA ASN A 444 -47.58 0.30 -16.72
C ASN A 444 -46.70 -0.32 -17.82
N ILE A 445 -45.40 -0.54 -17.56
CA ILE A 445 -44.51 -1.26 -18.49
C ILE A 445 -45.00 -2.71 -18.67
N ALA A 446 -45.37 -3.39 -17.59
CA ALA A 446 -45.85 -4.77 -17.63
C ALA A 446 -47.14 -4.94 -18.46
N THR A 447 -47.93 -3.88 -18.61
CA THR A 447 -49.22 -3.88 -19.33
C THR A 447 -49.17 -3.13 -20.68
N ASP A 448 -47.99 -2.65 -21.10
CA ASP A 448 -47.69 -1.78 -22.26
C ASP A 448 -48.80 -0.77 -22.61
N VAL A 449 -48.58 0.48 -22.21
CA VAL A 449 -49.51 1.64 -22.14
C VAL A 449 -50.21 2.03 -23.46
N THR A 450 -49.99 1.28 -24.55
CA THR A 450 -50.65 1.41 -25.85
C THR A 450 -51.74 0.35 -26.13
N GLY A 451 -52.13 -0.45 -25.12
CA GLY A 451 -53.27 -1.36 -25.19
C GLY A 451 -52.93 -2.81 -25.58
N GLY A 452 -51.69 -3.26 -25.35
CA GLY A 452 -51.24 -4.62 -25.61
C GLY A 452 -51.23 -5.52 -24.36
N SER A 453 -51.22 -6.84 -24.55
CA SER A 453 -50.90 -7.80 -23.47
C SER A 453 -49.39 -8.06 -23.48
N TYR A 454 -48.70 -7.57 -22.44
CA TYR A 454 -47.24 -7.64 -22.20
C TYR A 454 -46.36 -6.73 -23.07
N PRO A 455 -45.18 -6.28 -22.59
CA PRO A 455 -44.35 -5.30 -23.31
C PRO A 455 -43.94 -5.74 -24.72
N SER A 456 -43.88 -4.77 -25.63
CA SER A 456 -43.38 -4.95 -26.99
C SER A 456 -41.87 -5.16 -26.98
N ALA A 457 -41.38 -6.15 -27.76
CA ALA A 457 -39.95 -6.47 -27.79
C ALA A 457 -39.14 -5.31 -28.40
N GLY A 458 -38.02 -4.96 -27.77
CA GLY A 458 -37.07 -3.95 -28.26
C GLY A 458 -37.38 -2.50 -27.88
N LYS A 459 -38.46 -2.24 -27.13
CA LYS A 459 -38.77 -0.90 -26.62
C LYS A 459 -37.85 -0.50 -25.46
N GLN A 460 -37.54 0.78 -25.37
CA GLN A 460 -36.82 1.41 -24.26
C GLN A 460 -37.78 2.21 -23.38
N TYR A 461 -37.69 1.99 -22.07
CA TYR A 461 -38.52 2.63 -21.06
C TYR A 461 -37.64 3.45 -20.13
N THR A 462 -37.91 4.75 -19.96
CA THR A 462 -37.22 5.59 -18.98
C THR A 462 -38.18 6.07 -17.91
N ILE A 463 -37.86 5.78 -16.65
CA ILE A 463 -38.62 6.20 -15.48
C ILE A 463 -37.84 7.34 -14.81
N VAL A 464 -38.48 8.49 -14.67
CA VAL A 464 -37.92 9.67 -13.99
C VAL A 464 -38.59 9.84 -12.64
N LEU A 465 -37.83 9.76 -11.55
CA LEU A 465 -38.35 9.90 -10.19
C LEU A 465 -38.24 11.34 -9.70
N GLY A 466 -39.35 11.89 -9.20
CA GLY A 466 -39.39 13.23 -8.62
C GLY A 466 -39.22 13.27 -7.10
N ALA A 467 -39.28 12.12 -6.43
CA ALA A 467 -39.21 12.00 -4.98
C ALA A 467 -38.49 10.70 -4.57
N ASN A 468 -38.09 10.63 -3.30
CA ASN A 468 -37.64 9.38 -2.70
C ASN A 468 -38.85 8.46 -2.50
N GLU A 469 -38.65 7.17 -2.69
CA GLU A 469 -39.73 6.18 -2.60
C GLU A 469 -39.28 4.98 -1.77
N ALA A 470 -40.18 4.44 -0.94
CA ALA A 470 -40.00 3.15 -0.31
C ALA A 470 -40.94 2.15 -0.98
N ILE A 471 -40.38 1.13 -1.64
CA ILE A 471 -41.18 0.19 -2.45
C ILE A 471 -40.94 -1.26 -2.03
N GLY A 472 -41.95 -2.10 -2.27
CA GLY A 472 -41.79 -3.53 -2.13
C GLY A 472 -40.94 -4.14 -3.26
N PRO A 473 -40.56 -5.42 -3.14
CA PRO A 473 -39.78 -6.15 -4.14
C PRO A 473 -40.40 -6.10 -5.54
N GLN A 474 -39.55 -5.91 -6.56
CA GLN A 474 -39.95 -5.87 -7.96
C GLN A 474 -39.36 -7.05 -8.75
N GLN A 475 -40.23 -7.85 -9.35
CA GLN A 475 -39.86 -8.93 -10.26
C GLN A 475 -40.02 -8.45 -11.70
N LEU A 476 -38.92 -8.18 -12.39
CA LEU A 476 -38.92 -7.67 -13.76
C LEU A 476 -38.78 -8.85 -14.73
N ILE A 477 -39.90 -9.50 -15.06
CA ILE A 477 -39.92 -10.71 -15.89
C ILE A 477 -40.88 -10.51 -17.06
N TYR A 478 -40.36 -10.54 -18.29
CA TYR A 478 -41.13 -10.35 -19.52
C TYR A 478 -40.86 -11.50 -20.50
N PRO A 479 -41.57 -12.64 -20.37
CA PRO A 479 -41.25 -13.86 -21.11
C PRO A 479 -41.22 -13.68 -22.64
N GLY A 480 -40.11 -14.06 -23.27
CA GLY A 480 -39.93 -14.01 -24.73
C GLY A 480 -39.77 -12.60 -25.31
N LYS A 481 -39.47 -11.60 -24.47
CA LYS A 481 -39.27 -10.20 -24.86
C LYS A 481 -37.90 -9.71 -24.40
N THR A 482 -37.35 -8.76 -25.14
CA THR A 482 -36.19 -7.97 -24.71
C THR A 482 -36.69 -6.58 -24.33
N VAL A 483 -36.40 -6.12 -23.11
CA VAL A 483 -36.91 -4.87 -22.54
C VAL A 483 -35.76 -4.13 -21.85
N THR A 484 -35.58 -2.86 -22.18
CA THR A 484 -34.62 -1.97 -21.49
C THR A 484 -35.38 -0.98 -20.62
N ILE A 485 -35.05 -0.93 -19.32
CA ILE A 485 -35.63 -0.02 -18.34
C ILE A 485 -34.50 0.83 -17.76
N THR A 486 -34.59 2.14 -17.90
CA THR A 486 -33.69 3.12 -17.29
C THR A 486 -34.42 3.83 -16.16
N ILE A 487 -33.81 3.91 -14.97
CA ILE A 487 -34.33 4.68 -13.84
C ILE A 487 -33.37 5.85 -13.58
N LYS A 488 -33.91 7.07 -13.52
CA LYS A 488 -33.15 8.28 -13.21
C LYS A 488 -33.86 9.26 -12.27
N GLY A 489 -33.08 10.07 -11.56
CA GLY A 489 -33.58 11.06 -10.60
C GLY A 489 -33.81 12.42 -11.25
N SER A 490 -34.90 13.11 -10.88
CA SER A 490 -35.13 14.49 -11.27
C SER A 490 -34.63 15.46 -10.19
N GLY A 491 -33.80 16.42 -10.58
CA GLY A 491 -33.26 17.45 -9.68
C GLY A 491 -32.15 16.95 -8.78
N ALA A 492 -32.49 16.64 -7.51
CA ALA A 492 -31.56 16.09 -6.51
C ALA A 492 -31.47 14.55 -6.59
N PRO A 493 -30.42 13.91 -6.03
CA PRO A 493 -30.37 12.47 -5.83
C PRO A 493 -31.66 11.92 -5.22
N ARG A 494 -32.20 10.87 -5.83
CA ARG A 494 -33.42 10.18 -5.37
C ARG A 494 -33.07 8.80 -4.85
N THR A 495 -33.62 8.49 -3.68
CA THR A 495 -33.44 7.19 -3.03
C THR A 495 -34.67 6.32 -3.25
N VAL A 496 -34.45 5.11 -3.72
CA VAL A 496 -35.45 4.03 -3.76
C VAL A 496 -35.06 3.01 -2.69
N SER A 497 -35.78 3.01 -1.58
CA SER A 497 -35.51 2.13 -0.43
C SER A 497 -36.37 0.87 -0.49
N LEU A 498 -35.79 -0.28 -0.17
CA LEU A 498 -36.52 -1.52 0.03
C LEU A 498 -37.40 -1.44 1.28
N SER A 499 -38.71 -1.65 1.14
CA SER A 499 -39.65 -1.52 2.27
C SER A 499 -39.87 -2.79 3.08
N THR A 500 -39.43 -3.96 2.59
CA THR A 500 -39.65 -5.25 3.25
C THR A 500 -38.37 -6.10 3.29
N PRO A 501 -38.05 -6.74 4.42
CA PRO A 501 -36.91 -7.65 4.52
C PRO A 501 -37.10 -8.93 3.72
N SER A 502 -35.99 -9.63 3.54
CA SER A 502 -35.89 -10.97 2.98
C SER A 502 -36.24 -11.10 1.49
N SER A 503 -35.95 -10.05 0.72
CA SER A 503 -36.14 -10.06 -0.73
C SER A 503 -35.25 -9.03 -1.40
N SER A 504 -35.02 -9.22 -2.69
CA SER A 504 -34.36 -8.22 -3.53
C SER A 504 -35.30 -7.09 -3.89
N LEU A 505 -34.77 -5.87 -3.98
CA LEU A 505 -35.51 -4.72 -4.50
C LEU A 505 -35.82 -4.93 -5.97
N PHE A 506 -34.84 -5.44 -6.74
CA PHE A 506 -35.04 -5.84 -8.13
C PHE A 506 -34.53 -7.27 -8.37
N ALA A 507 -35.34 -8.09 -9.01
CA ALA A 507 -34.90 -9.34 -9.62
C ALA A 507 -35.19 -9.30 -11.12
N LEU A 508 -34.13 -9.38 -11.93
CA LEU A 508 -34.18 -9.21 -13.38
C LEU A 508 -34.32 -10.57 -14.06
N GLY A 509 -35.34 -10.73 -14.91
CA GLY A 509 -35.57 -11.93 -15.72
C GLY A 509 -34.82 -11.90 -17.05
N ASN A 510 -34.83 -13.05 -17.74
CA ASN A 510 -34.23 -13.18 -19.07
C ASN A 510 -34.77 -12.13 -20.06
N GLY A 511 -33.86 -11.45 -20.76
CA GLY A 511 -34.18 -10.41 -21.75
C GLY A 511 -34.36 -9.02 -21.15
N VAL A 512 -34.22 -8.85 -19.84
CA VAL A 512 -34.35 -7.55 -19.17
C VAL A 512 -32.98 -6.90 -19.01
N THR A 513 -32.87 -5.65 -19.47
CA THR A 513 -31.78 -4.73 -19.15
C THR A 513 -32.31 -3.67 -18.18
N LEU A 514 -31.76 -3.59 -16.97
CA LEU A 514 -32.03 -2.50 -16.04
C LEU A 514 -30.81 -1.58 -15.98
N ILE A 515 -31.01 -0.29 -16.21
CA ILE A 515 -29.98 0.75 -16.16
C ILE A 515 -30.33 1.70 -15.03
N LEU A 516 -29.41 1.89 -14.09
CA LEU A 516 -29.44 3.03 -13.18
C LEU A 516 -28.61 4.14 -13.79
N ASP A 517 -29.22 5.31 -13.94
CA ASP A 517 -28.59 6.46 -14.57
C ASP A 517 -28.91 7.72 -13.75
N ASP A 518 -27.97 8.65 -13.68
CA ASP A 518 -28.07 9.99 -13.06
C ASP A 518 -28.94 10.08 -11.78
N LYS A 519 -28.28 10.24 -10.63
CA LYS A 519 -28.90 10.64 -9.35
C LYS A 519 -29.92 9.64 -8.79
N ILE A 520 -29.66 8.35 -8.94
CA ILE A 520 -30.46 7.28 -8.32
C ILE A 520 -29.63 6.47 -7.33
N ILE A 521 -30.15 6.35 -6.12
CA ILE A 521 -29.60 5.52 -5.06
C ILE A 521 -30.63 4.44 -4.73
N LEU A 522 -30.24 3.18 -4.85
CA LEU A 522 -30.97 2.06 -4.27
C LEU A 522 -30.47 1.85 -2.85
N GLN A 523 -31.39 1.85 -1.90
CA GLN A 523 -31.07 1.61 -0.50
C GLN A 523 -31.70 0.30 -0.05
N GLY A 524 -30.86 -0.59 0.47
CA GLY A 524 -31.29 -1.80 1.13
C GLY A 524 -31.81 -1.54 2.54
N ILE A 525 -31.84 -2.60 3.33
CA ILE A 525 -32.13 -2.50 4.76
C ILE A 525 -31.19 -3.40 5.56
N HIS A 526 -31.07 -3.08 6.84
CA HIS A 526 -30.41 -3.94 7.80
C HIS A 526 -31.24 -5.21 8.03
N ASN A 527 -30.58 -6.37 8.10
CA ASN A 527 -31.21 -7.70 8.19
C ASN A 527 -31.95 -8.16 6.93
N ASN A 528 -31.51 -7.72 5.75
CA ASN A 528 -32.03 -8.30 4.50
C ASN A 528 -31.28 -9.60 4.17
N ASN A 529 -31.99 -10.73 4.02
CA ASN A 529 -31.36 -12.01 3.69
C ASN A 529 -31.27 -12.29 2.18
N ALA A 530 -31.31 -11.22 1.37
CA ALA A 530 -31.25 -11.28 -0.09
C ALA A 530 -30.39 -10.13 -0.66
N PRO A 531 -29.78 -10.32 -1.83
CA PRO A 531 -29.13 -9.25 -2.60
C PRO A 531 -30.09 -8.10 -2.87
N LEU A 532 -29.60 -6.85 -2.92
CA LEU A 532 -30.44 -5.72 -3.30
C LEU A 532 -30.92 -5.84 -4.77
N VAL A 533 -30.03 -6.31 -5.65
CA VAL A 533 -30.32 -6.60 -7.06
C VAL A 533 -29.88 -8.02 -7.43
N VAL A 534 -30.77 -8.80 -8.06
CA VAL A 534 -30.47 -10.12 -8.62
C VAL A 534 -30.54 -10.07 -10.14
N VAL A 535 -29.45 -10.44 -10.81
CA VAL A 535 -29.33 -10.49 -12.27
C VAL A 535 -29.39 -11.95 -12.72
N ASN A 536 -30.57 -12.41 -13.17
CA ASN A 536 -30.72 -13.80 -13.61
C ASN A 536 -30.16 -14.05 -15.02
N SER A 537 -30.20 -15.32 -15.44
CA SER A 537 -29.72 -15.74 -16.77
C SER A 537 -30.37 -14.94 -17.90
N GLY A 538 -29.53 -14.37 -18.78
CA GLY A 538 -29.96 -13.55 -19.91
C GLY A 538 -30.42 -12.13 -19.53
N ALA A 539 -30.28 -11.72 -18.27
CA ALA A 539 -30.52 -10.35 -17.82
C ALA A 539 -29.22 -9.53 -17.81
N VAL A 540 -29.37 -8.21 -17.95
CA VAL A 540 -28.28 -7.24 -17.87
C VAL A 540 -28.61 -6.18 -16.82
N PHE A 541 -27.65 -5.85 -15.97
CA PHE A 541 -27.72 -4.72 -15.05
C PHE A 541 -26.59 -3.74 -15.35
N GLU A 542 -26.90 -2.46 -15.44
CA GLU A 542 -25.93 -1.39 -15.72
C GLU A 542 -26.00 -0.29 -14.66
N MET A 543 -24.84 0.10 -14.14
CA MET A 543 -24.68 1.24 -13.22
C MET A 543 -23.76 2.30 -13.82
N HIS A 544 -24.27 3.52 -13.92
CA HIS A 544 -23.54 4.69 -14.41
C HIS A 544 -23.10 5.62 -13.27
N GLU A 545 -22.41 6.71 -13.63
CA GLU A 545 -22.01 7.77 -12.69
C GLU A 545 -23.20 8.34 -11.90
N SER A 546 -22.91 8.86 -10.70
CA SER A 546 -23.91 9.45 -9.80
C SER A 546 -25.05 8.49 -9.37
N THR A 547 -24.81 7.18 -9.44
CA THR A 547 -25.72 6.15 -8.91
C THR A 547 -25.14 5.45 -7.68
N GLY A 548 -26.00 4.81 -6.88
CA GLY A 548 -25.56 4.14 -5.65
C GLY A 548 -26.39 2.91 -5.29
N LEU A 549 -25.76 1.88 -4.74
CA LEU A 549 -26.39 0.78 -3.99
C LEU A 549 -25.79 0.79 -2.58
N ILE A 550 -26.61 1.04 -1.56
CA ILE A 550 -26.12 1.21 -0.19
C ILE A 550 -26.96 0.45 0.85
N ASP A 551 -26.38 0.22 2.02
CA ASP A 551 -27.05 -0.22 3.25
C ASP A 551 -27.83 -1.56 3.18
N ASN A 552 -27.39 -2.51 2.36
CA ASN A 552 -28.01 -3.85 2.35
C ASN A 552 -27.18 -4.85 3.16
N ILE A 553 -27.51 -5.02 4.44
CA ILE A 553 -26.71 -5.81 5.39
C ILE A 553 -27.41 -7.12 5.76
N PHE A 554 -26.73 -8.24 5.48
CA PHE A 554 -27.21 -9.60 5.70
C PHE A 554 -27.22 -10.05 7.17
N ASN A 555 -28.24 -10.84 7.53
CA ASN A 555 -28.29 -11.62 8.78
C ASN A 555 -28.18 -13.12 8.43
N ALA A 556 -27.30 -13.84 9.12
CA ALA A 556 -26.62 -15.09 8.74
C ALA A 556 -27.47 -16.36 8.45
N THR A 557 -28.69 -16.27 7.91
CA THR A 557 -29.63 -17.42 7.78
C THR A 557 -30.44 -17.49 6.47
N GLY A 558 -30.05 -16.79 5.40
CA GLY A 558 -30.76 -16.76 4.09
C GLY A 558 -30.49 -17.94 3.13
N THR A 559 -31.12 -17.92 1.93
CA THR A 559 -31.00 -18.97 0.87
C THR A 559 -30.16 -18.56 -0.34
N LEU A 560 -29.80 -17.27 -0.47
CA LEU A 560 -28.82 -16.76 -1.44
C LEU A 560 -27.68 -16.12 -0.63
N ASP A 561 -26.60 -16.88 -0.43
CA ASP A 561 -25.54 -16.58 0.53
C ASP A 561 -24.52 -15.53 0.03
N GLY A 562 -24.88 -14.65 -0.90
CA GLY A 562 -23.91 -13.67 -1.39
C GLY A 562 -24.47 -12.49 -2.17
N GLY A 563 -23.67 -11.44 -2.31
CA GLY A 563 -23.95 -10.28 -3.15
C GLY A 563 -24.81 -9.25 -2.45
N GLY A 564 -24.35 -8.71 -1.32
CA GLY A 564 -25.14 -7.78 -0.49
C GLY A 564 -25.75 -6.66 -1.34
N GLY A 565 -24.96 -6.02 -2.21
CA GLY A 565 -25.49 -5.17 -3.27
C GLY A 565 -26.07 -5.96 -4.45
N VAL A 566 -25.21 -6.67 -5.18
CA VAL A 566 -25.58 -7.32 -6.47
C VAL A 566 -25.21 -8.80 -6.46
N TYR A 567 -26.14 -9.64 -6.90
CA TYR A 567 -25.89 -11.05 -7.22
C TYR A 567 -26.07 -11.29 -8.72
N VAL A 568 -25.00 -11.75 -9.37
CA VAL A 568 -24.97 -12.07 -10.80
C VAL A 568 -25.07 -13.58 -10.96
N ALA A 569 -26.21 -14.07 -11.43
CA ALA A 569 -26.44 -15.50 -11.65
C ALA A 569 -25.77 -16.00 -12.95
N SER A 570 -25.81 -17.31 -13.17
CA SER A 570 -25.29 -17.93 -14.38
C SER A 570 -25.94 -17.37 -15.65
N GLY A 571 -25.13 -16.84 -16.58
CA GLY A 571 -25.58 -16.17 -17.81
C GLY A 571 -26.14 -14.76 -17.60
N GLY A 572 -26.12 -14.22 -16.38
CA GLY A 572 -26.40 -12.82 -16.11
C GLY A 572 -25.16 -11.95 -16.33
N THR A 573 -25.35 -10.68 -16.69
CA THR A 573 -24.27 -9.71 -16.88
C THR A 573 -24.50 -8.46 -16.03
N PHE A 574 -23.50 -8.06 -15.26
CA PHE A 574 -23.47 -6.78 -14.58
C PHE A 574 -22.35 -5.92 -15.17
N THR A 575 -22.66 -4.67 -15.51
CA THR A 575 -21.69 -3.69 -15.98
C THR A 575 -21.72 -2.44 -15.09
N MET A 576 -20.56 -2.02 -14.62
CA MET A 576 -20.38 -0.84 -13.79
C MET A 576 -19.41 0.12 -14.48
N THR A 577 -19.92 1.21 -15.04
CA THR A 577 -19.13 2.27 -15.66
C THR A 577 -18.87 3.43 -14.69
N GLY A 578 -19.69 3.53 -13.64
CA GLY A 578 -19.58 4.52 -12.57
C GLY A 578 -20.46 4.16 -11.37
N GLY A 579 -20.62 5.09 -10.43
CA GLY A 579 -21.47 4.93 -9.24
C GLY A 579 -20.77 4.22 -8.08
N THR A 580 -21.52 3.95 -7.01
CA THR A 580 -21.00 3.41 -5.75
C THR A 580 -21.80 2.18 -5.30
N ILE A 581 -21.11 1.12 -4.87
CA ILE A 581 -21.70 0.03 -4.08
C ILE A 581 -21.04 0.06 -2.69
N ALA A 582 -21.79 0.43 -1.66
CA ALA A 582 -21.23 0.60 -0.34
C ALA A 582 -22.09 0.07 0.80
N ASP A 583 -21.45 -0.06 1.96
CA ASP A 583 -22.10 -0.33 3.25
C ASP A 583 -23.04 -1.56 3.22
N SER A 584 -22.70 -2.53 2.37
CA SER A 584 -23.48 -3.75 2.17
C SER A 584 -22.76 -4.94 2.80
N GLY A 585 -23.55 -5.90 3.27
CA GLY A 585 -23.10 -7.06 4.02
C GLY A 585 -23.65 -8.36 3.43
N ALA A 586 -22.83 -9.40 3.28
CA ALA A 586 -23.27 -10.73 2.86
C ALA A 586 -22.38 -11.85 3.43
N LEU A 587 -22.72 -13.12 3.24
CA LEU A 587 -21.78 -14.20 3.57
C LEU A 587 -20.61 -14.23 2.56
N SER A 588 -20.88 -14.06 1.26
CA SER A 588 -19.85 -13.92 0.23
C SER A 588 -20.12 -12.73 -0.67
N GLY A 589 -19.13 -11.89 -0.96
CA GLY A 589 -19.30 -10.72 -1.85
C GLY A 589 -20.19 -9.67 -1.20
N GLY A 590 -19.66 -8.92 -0.24
CA GLY A 590 -20.45 -7.92 0.51
C GLY A 590 -21.07 -6.88 -0.43
N GLY A 591 -20.31 -6.43 -1.42
CA GLY A 591 -20.83 -5.63 -2.53
C GLY A 591 -21.42 -6.50 -3.64
N VAL A 592 -20.59 -7.36 -4.26
CA VAL A 592 -20.96 -8.12 -5.47
C VAL A 592 -20.61 -9.60 -5.35
N TYR A 593 -21.54 -10.47 -5.75
CA TYR A 593 -21.30 -11.90 -5.91
C TYR A 593 -21.51 -12.31 -7.37
N VAL A 594 -20.50 -12.92 -7.97
CA VAL A 594 -20.55 -13.43 -9.35
C VAL A 594 -20.63 -14.95 -9.32
N ALA A 595 -21.81 -15.51 -9.61
CA ALA A 595 -22.02 -16.95 -9.65
C ALA A 595 -21.34 -17.61 -10.86
N SER A 596 -21.25 -18.95 -10.86
CA SER A 596 -20.71 -19.72 -11.98
C SER A 596 -21.38 -19.34 -13.31
N GLY A 597 -20.59 -18.92 -14.29
CA GLY A 597 -21.08 -18.48 -15.60
C GLY A 597 -21.72 -17.08 -15.62
N GLY A 598 -21.74 -16.37 -14.49
CA GLY A 598 -22.08 -14.95 -14.43
C GLY A 598 -20.90 -14.08 -14.86
N LYS A 599 -21.19 -12.87 -15.36
CA LYS A 599 -20.19 -11.91 -15.82
C LYS A 599 -20.32 -10.58 -15.11
N PHE A 600 -19.21 -10.06 -14.58
CA PHE A 600 -19.13 -8.71 -14.06
C PHE A 600 -18.01 -7.93 -14.79
N ASP A 601 -18.36 -6.82 -15.42
CA ASP A 601 -17.42 -5.89 -16.04
C ASP A 601 -17.46 -4.54 -15.31
N MET A 602 -16.32 -4.10 -14.78
CA MET A 602 -16.17 -2.81 -14.08
C MET A 602 -15.14 -1.96 -14.80
N SER A 603 -15.58 -0.85 -15.40
CA SER A 603 -14.69 0.12 -16.05
C SER A 603 -14.55 1.43 -15.26
N GLY A 604 -15.36 1.62 -14.22
CA GLY A 604 -15.33 2.77 -13.33
C GLY A 604 -16.20 2.56 -12.09
N GLY A 605 -16.30 3.60 -11.26
CA GLY A 605 -17.07 3.57 -10.01
C GLY A 605 -16.31 2.98 -8.81
N THR A 606 -17.01 2.83 -7.69
CA THR A 606 -16.43 2.42 -6.40
C THR A 606 -17.20 1.28 -5.74
N ILE A 607 -16.47 0.32 -5.14
CA ILE A 607 -17.01 -0.70 -4.25
C ILE A 607 -16.31 -0.54 -2.90
N SER A 608 -17.04 -0.04 -1.89
CA SER A 608 -16.39 0.38 -0.64
C SER A 608 -17.14 0.07 0.64
N SER A 609 -16.41 -0.08 1.75
CA SER A 609 -17.00 -0.28 3.08
C SER A 609 -17.92 -1.50 3.20
N ASN A 610 -17.84 -2.43 2.26
CA ASN A 610 -18.65 -3.64 2.31
C ASN A 610 -18.00 -4.67 3.24
N SER A 611 -18.85 -5.51 3.83
CA SER A 611 -18.44 -6.56 4.75
C SER A 611 -18.92 -7.92 4.27
N SER A 612 -18.07 -8.94 4.40
CA SER A 612 -18.53 -10.31 4.21
C SER A 612 -17.71 -11.32 4.97
N GLN A 613 -18.05 -12.60 4.84
CA GLN A 613 -17.15 -13.67 5.27
C GLN A 613 -16.11 -13.98 4.20
N ARG A 614 -16.42 -13.84 2.90
CA ARG A 614 -15.48 -14.09 1.78
C ARG A 614 -15.64 -13.03 0.70
N GLY A 615 -14.57 -12.33 0.34
CA GLY A 615 -14.66 -11.27 -0.67
C GLY A 615 -15.45 -10.09 -0.11
N GLY A 616 -14.83 -9.25 0.73
CA GLY A 616 -15.53 -8.14 1.39
C GLY A 616 -16.22 -7.25 0.37
N GLY A 617 -15.51 -6.88 -0.70
CA GLY A 617 -16.08 -6.21 -1.87
C GLY A 617 -16.73 -7.18 -2.84
N VAL A 618 -15.93 -8.06 -3.47
CA VAL A 618 -16.36 -8.92 -4.58
C VAL A 618 -16.00 -10.39 -4.32
N TYR A 619 -16.94 -11.29 -4.61
CA TYR A 619 -16.72 -12.73 -4.63
C TYR A 619 -16.97 -13.29 -6.03
N VAL A 620 -15.96 -13.92 -6.62
CA VAL A 620 -16.04 -14.63 -7.90
C VAL A 620 -16.16 -16.12 -7.59
N ALA A 621 -17.35 -16.69 -7.83
CA ALA A 621 -17.68 -18.05 -7.45
C ALA A 621 -16.98 -19.10 -8.30
N SER A 622 -17.06 -20.35 -7.84
CA SER A 622 -16.41 -21.47 -8.53
C SER A 622 -17.06 -21.71 -9.89
N ALA A 623 -16.24 -21.94 -10.92
CA ALA A 623 -16.72 -22.21 -12.27
C ALA A 623 -16.98 -23.70 -12.50
N VAL A 624 -18.20 -24.03 -12.91
CA VAL A 624 -18.51 -25.20 -13.72
C VAL A 624 -18.92 -24.65 -15.09
N THR A 625 -18.15 -24.99 -16.14
CA THR A 625 -18.26 -24.42 -17.50
C THR A 625 -19.68 -23.98 -17.89
N PRO A 626 -19.91 -22.71 -18.30
CA PRO A 626 -18.93 -21.64 -18.55
C PRO A 626 -18.35 -21.02 -17.26
N SER A 627 -17.13 -20.44 -17.37
CA SER A 627 -16.47 -19.79 -16.23
C SER A 627 -17.19 -18.53 -15.75
N SER A 628 -17.17 -18.31 -14.44
CA SER A 628 -17.46 -17.00 -13.84
C SER A 628 -16.30 -16.05 -14.16
N GLY A 629 -16.62 -14.83 -14.58
CA GLY A 629 -15.63 -13.84 -14.97
C GLY A 629 -15.88 -12.49 -14.32
N PHE A 630 -14.86 -11.95 -13.65
CA PHE A 630 -14.81 -10.55 -13.26
C PHE A 630 -13.69 -9.86 -14.05
N THR A 631 -14.03 -8.81 -14.80
CA THR A 631 -13.05 -7.96 -15.49
C THR A 631 -13.14 -6.55 -14.94
N MET A 632 -12.03 -6.02 -14.43
CA MET A 632 -11.91 -4.65 -13.95
C MET A 632 -10.90 -3.91 -14.83
N THR A 633 -11.34 -2.90 -15.56
CA THR A 633 -10.47 -2.04 -16.40
C THR A 633 -10.35 -0.60 -15.87
N GLY A 634 -11.10 -0.27 -14.82
CA GLY A 634 -11.03 0.98 -14.08
C GLY A 634 -11.89 0.94 -12.82
N GLY A 635 -11.86 2.02 -12.05
CA GLY A 635 -12.59 2.14 -10.78
C GLY A 635 -11.79 1.67 -9.56
N SER A 636 -12.44 1.64 -8.39
CA SER A 636 -11.78 1.39 -7.10
C SER A 636 -12.55 0.44 -6.19
N ILE A 637 -11.82 -0.49 -5.55
CA ILE A 637 -12.33 -1.37 -4.48
C ILE A 637 -11.56 -1.05 -3.20
N PHE A 638 -12.20 -0.42 -2.20
CA PHE A 638 -11.48 0.04 -1.00
C PHE A 638 -12.27 -0.02 0.30
N GLY A 639 -11.57 -0.14 1.43
CA GLY A 639 -12.20 -0.12 2.76
C GLY A 639 -13.14 -1.31 3.02
N ASN A 640 -13.11 -2.34 2.16
CA ASN A 640 -13.90 -3.54 2.37
C ASN A 640 -13.17 -4.47 3.34
N HIS A 641 -13.95 -5.24 4.10
CA HIS A 641 -13.40 -6.05 5.18
C HIS A 641 -14.13 -7.38 5.37
N ILE A 642 -13.44 -8.30 6.04
CA ILE A 642 -14.00 -9.57 6.47
C ILE A 642 -14.31 -9.52 7.95
N ASN A 643 -15.50 -10.01 8.34
CA ASN A 643 -16.04 -9.88 9.70
C ASN A 643 -15.93 -11.15 10.55
N ILE A 644 -15.41 -12.26 10.00
CA ILE A 644 -15.16 -13.52 10.74
C ILE A 644 -13.86 -14.20 10.30
N SER A 645 -13.33 -15.09 11.13
CA SER A 645 -12.12 -15.87 10.84
C SER A 645 -12.35 -17.05 9.89
N ASN A 646 -11.27 -17.53 9.26
CA ASN A 646 -11.16 -18.69 8.33
C ASN A 646 -11.43 -18.45 6.84
N PHE A 647 -11.47 -17.19 6.40
CA PHE A 647 -11.77 -16.82 5.03
C PHE A 647 -10.97 -15.58 4.57
N GLY A 648 -10.68 -15.50 3.26
CA GLY A 648 -9.81 -14.46 2.70
C GLY A 648 -10.48 -13.47 1.74
N GLY A 649 -9.70 -12.49 1.29
CA GLY A 649 -10.10 -11.55 0.23
C GLY A 649 -10.86 -10.34 0.75
N GLY A 650 -10.20 -9.47 1.53
CA GLY A 650 -10.83 -8.25 2.05
C GLY A 650 -11.45 -7.41 0.92
N GLY A 651 -10.74 -7.23 -0.19
CA GLY A 651 -11.29 -6.66 -1.42
C GLY A 651 -12.00 -7.71 -2.28
N VAL A 652 -11.25 -8.67 -2.82
CA VAL A 652 -11.74 -9.65 -3.81
C VAL A 652 -11.37 -11.08 -3.42
N TYR A 653 -12.32 -12.01 -3.53
CA TYR A 653 -12.07 -13.45 -3.43
C TYR A 653 -12.36 -14.16 -4.76
N VAL A 654 -11.39 -14.90 -5.27
CA VAL A 654 -11.49 -15.68 -6.51
C VAL A 654 -11.53 -17.17 -6.17
N ALA A 655 -12.70 -17.79 -6.32
CA ALA A 655 -12.88 -19.22 -6.01
C ALA A 655 -12.37 -20.14 -7.14
N SER A 656 -12.44 -21.45 -6.92
CA SER A 656 -11.94 -22.47 -7.85
C SER A 656 -12.55 -22.38 -9.25
N GLY A 657 -11.73 -22.19 -10.28
CA GLY A 657 -12.17 -22.00 -11.67
C GLY A 657 -12.71 -20.61 -11.98
N GLY A 658 -12.85 -19.73 -10.97
CA GLY A 658 -13.17 -18.33 -11.18
C GLY A 658 -11.97 -17.58 -11.78
N GLU A 659 -12.26 -16.61 -12.64
CA GLU A 659 -11.26 -15.77 -13.28
C GLU A 659 -11.48 -14.30 -12.95
N PHE A 660 -10.42 -13.65 -12.46
CA PHE A 660 -10.39 -12.22 -12.26
C PHE A 660 -9.28 -11.59 -13.10
N VAL A 661 -9.66 -10.67 -13.99
CA VAL A 661 -8.74 -9.86 -14.79
C VAL A 661 -8.79 -8.42 -14.29
N MET A 662 -7.64 -7.91 -13.85
CA MET A 662 -7.44 -6.52 -13.46
C MET A 662 -6.54 -5.83 -14.50
N ASP A 663 -7.05 -4.82 -15.18
CA ASP A 663 -6.41 -4.10 -16.28
C ASP A 663 -6.63 -2.57 -16.15
N GLY A 664 -6.04 -1.79 -17.05
CA GLY A 664 -6.21 -0.34 -17.10
C GLY A 664 -5.69 0.35 -15.85
N GLU A 665 -6.40 1.36 -15.36
CA GLU A 665 -6.04 2.13 -14.16
C GLU A 665 -6.90 1.71 -12.94
N SER A 666 -7.14 0.41 -12.81
CA SER A 666 -7.92 -0.18 -11.72
C SER A 666 -7.18 -0.12 -10.37
N THR A 667 -7.89 0.10 -9.26
CA THR A 667 -7.28 0.12 -7.92
C THR A 667 -8.00 -0.77 -6.90
N ILE A 668 -7.24 -1.57 -6.14
CA ILE A 668 -7.70 -2.27 -4.94
C ILE A 668 -6.87 -1.78 -3.76
N ASN A 669 -7.45 -1.02 -2.83
CA ASN A 669 -6.67 -0.36 -1.80
C ASN A 669 -7.34 -0.26 -0.43
N GLY A 670 -6.56 -0.24 0.65
CA GLY A 670 -7.12 -0.01 1.99
C GLY A 670 -8.13 -1.06 2.43
N ASN A 671 -8.12 -2.26 1.84
CA ASN A 671 -8.98 -3.36 2.28
C ASN A 671 -8.27 -4.13 3.39
N GLY A 672 -9.07 -4.58 4.37
CA GLY A 672 -8.56 -5.22 5.57
C GLY A 672 -9.08 -6.64 5.72
N ASN A 673 -8.21 -7.56 6.11
CA ASN A 673 -8.61 -8.84 6.68
C ASN A 673 -8.01 -8.95 8.09
N ILE A 674 -8.83 -8.65 9.09
CA ILE A 674 -8.43 -8.62 10.50
C ILE A 674 -8.28 -10.03 11.12
N PHE A 675 -8.51 -11.10 10.36
CA PHE A 675 -8.50 -12.46 10.90
C PHE A 675 -7.72 -13.49 10.05
N ASP A 676 -7.30 -13.16 8.82
CA ASP A 676 -6.83 -14.19 7.89
C ASP A 676 -6.03 -13.59 6.69
N ASN A 677 -5.99 -14.32 5.59
CA ASN A 677 -5.16 -14.13 4.41
C ASN A 677 -5.80 -13.23 3.33
N GLY A 678 -4.97 -12.58 2.51
CA GLY A 678 -5.41 -11.87 1.30
C GLY A 678 -6.17 -10.58 1.60
N GLY A 679 -5.48 -9.56 2.10
CA GLY A 679 -6.10 -8.27 2.46
C GLY A 679 -6.74 -7.59 1.25
N GLY A 680 -6.00 -7.52 0.14
CA GLY A 680 -6.51 -7.07 -1.15
C GLY A 680 -7.27 -8.18 -1.90
N VAL A 681 -6.54 -9.20 -2.35
CA VAL A 681 -7.07 -10.29 -3.18
C VAL A 681 -6.70 -11.65 -2.61
N TYR A 682 -7.66 -12.57 -2.57
CA TYR A 682 -7.43 -13.98 -2.27
C TYR A 682 -7.78 -14.85 -3.49
N VAL A 683 -6.80 -15.59 -3.99
CA VAL A 683 -6.94 -16.54 -5.10
C VAL A 683 -6.98 -17.95 -4.52
N ALA A 684 -8.15 -18.58 -4.54
CA ALA A 684 -8.35 -19.94 -4.04
C ALA A 684 -7.78 -21.00 -4.98
N SER A 685 -7.84 -22.27 -4.55
CA SER A 685 -7.32 -23.39 -5.33
C SER A 685 -8.03 -23.53 -6.68
N GLY A 686 -7.26 -23.49 -7.78
CA GLY A 686 -7.77 -23.48 -9.15
C GLY A 686 -8.39 -22.14 -9.60
N GLY A 687 -8.37 -21.11 -8.76
CA GLY A 687 -8.73 -19.74 -9.16
C GLY A 687 -7.58 -19.06 -9.91
N LYS A 688 -7.91 -18.05 -10.72
CA LYS A 688 -6.93 -17.31 -11.53
C LYS A 688 -7.08 -15.81 -11.37
N LEU A 689 -5.96 -15.15 -11.06
CA LEU A 689 -5.80 -13.70 -11.12
C LEU A 689 -4.83 -13.34 -12.26
N THR A 690 -5.25 -12.45 -13.16
CA THR A 690 -4.36 -11.80 -14.13
C THR A 690 -4.37 -10.30 -13.90
N MET A 691 -3.21 -9.73 -13.57
CA MET A 691 -3.03 -8.30 -13.34
C MET A 691 -2.14 -7.70 -14.42
N LYS A 692 -2.67 -6.70 -15.14
CA LYS A 692 -2.05 -6.07 -16.31
C LYS A 692 -2.38 -4.58 -16.40
N GLY A 693 -1.89 -3.92 -17.44
CA GLY A 693 -2.07 -2.47 -17.62
C GLY A 693 -1.29 -1.68 -16.56
N LYS A 694 -1.94 -0.66 -15.98
CA LYS A 694 -1.41 0.17 -14.88
C LYS A 694 -2.17 -0.08 -13.58
N SER A 695 -2.63 -1.31 -13.39
CA SER A 695 -3.43 -1.71 -12.23
C SER A 695 -2.64 -1.55 -10.92
N SER A 696 -3.33 -1.29 -9.81
CA SER A 696 -2.70 -1.07 -8.50
C SER A 696 -3.38 -1.83 -7.36
N ILE A 697 -2.63 -2.66 -6.63
CA ILE A 697 -3.05 -3.25 -5.35
C ILE A 697 -2.21 -2.61 -4.24
N SER A 698 -2.81 -1.77 -3.39
CA SER A 698 -2.01 -0.95 -2.46
C SER A 698 -2.62 -0.64 -1.11
N GLY A 699 -1.80 -0.61 -0.05
CA GLY A 699 -2.27 -0.22 1.28
C GLY A 699 -3.28 -1.20 1.88
N ASN A 700 -3.30 -2.45 1.42
CA ASN A 700 -4.17 -3.49 1.98
C ASN A 700 -3.45 -4.21 3.13
N GLU A 701 -4.24 -4.68 4.09
CA GLU A 701 -3.75 -5.29 5.32
C GLU A 701 -4.36 -6.67 5.52
N ALA A 702 -3.52 -7.67 5.75
CA ALA A 702 -3.91 -9.00 6.19
C ALA A 702 -3.26 -9.29 7.54
N ASP A 703 -4.00 -9.89 8.47
CA ASP A 703 -3.42 -10.28 9.74
C ASP A 703 -2.38 -11.39 9.54
N GLU A 704 -2.73 -12.44 8.79
CA GLU A 704 -1.82 -13.55 8.54
C GLU A 704 -0.91 -13.32 7.31
N ARG A 705 -1.36 -13.64 6.09
CA ARG A 705 -0.48 -13.70 4.90
C ARG A 705 -1.08 -13.02 3.69
N GLY A 706 -0.22 -12.51 2.80
CA GLY A 706 -0.66 -11.93 1.53
C GLY A 706 -1.40 -10.62 1.73
N GLY A 707 -0.74 -9.62 2.31
CA GLY A 707 -1.35 -8.31 2.57
C GLY A 707 -1.99 -7.73 1.30
N GLY A 708 -1.27 -7.78 0.18
CA GLY A 708 -1.80 -7.47 -1.14
C GLY A 708 -2.56 -8.64 -1.75
N VAL A 709 -1.85 -9.73 -2.06
CA VAL A 709 -2.37 -10.92 -2.75
C VAL A 709 -1.99 -12.20 -2.00
N TYR A 710 -2.96 -13.08 -1.79
CA TYR A 710 -2.74 -14.46 -1.36
C TYR A 710 -3.13 -15.42 -2.48
N VAL A 711 -2.27 -16.40 -2.78
CA VAL A 711 -2.50 -17.46 -3.76
C VAL A 711 -2.47 -18.82 -3.06
N ALA A 712 -3.58 -19.55 -3.10
CA ALA A 712 -3.70 -20.88 -2.52
C ALA A 712 -3.06 -21.97 -3.41
N SER A 713 -3.04 -23.21 -2.92
CA SER A 713 -2.54 -24.36 -3.68
C SER A 713 -3.25 -24.52 -5.03
N SER A 714 -2.51 -24.65 -6.13
CA SER A 714 -3.04 -24.70 -7.51
C SER A 714 -3.81 -23.45 -7.94
N GLY A 715 -3.74 -22.34 -7.19
CA GLY A 715 -4.13 -21.03 -7.67
C GLY A 715 -3.06 -20.46 -8.61
N GLU A 716 -3.47 -19.64 -9.56
CA GLU A 716 -2.59 -19.01 -10.54
C GLU A 716 -2.64 -17.48 -10.39
N PHE A 717 -1.47 -16.86 -10.26
CA PHE A 717 -1.33 -15.42 -10.36
C PHE A 717 -0.35 -15.04 -11.48
N VAL A 718 -0.81 -14.24 -12.44
CA VAL A 718 0.01 -13.66 -13.50
C VAL A 718 0.03 -12.14 -13.34
N MET A 719 1.23 -11.56 -13.26
CA MET A 719 1.45 -10.13 -13.21
C MET A 719 2.26 -9.66 -14.42
N GLU A 720 1.73 -8.70 -15.15
CA GLU A 720 2.33 -8.16 -16.38
C GLU A 720 2.08 -6.64 -16.52
N GLY A 721 2.68 -6.05 -17.56
CA GLY A 721 2.56 -4.61 -17.84
C GLY A 721 3.24 -3.70 -16.81
N GLU A 722 2.62 -2.57 -16.52
CA GLU A 722 3.06 -1.54 -15.57
C GLU A 722 2.33 -1.66 -14.22
N SER A 723 1.78 -2.85 -13.92
CA SER A 723 1.01 -3.13 -12.71
C SER A 723 1.85 -2.93 -11.45
N THR A 724 1.24 -2.50 -10.34
CA THR A 724 1.94 -2.26 -9.07
C THR A 724 1.28 -2.89 -7.85
N ILE A 725 2.06 -3.56 -7.00
CA ILE A 725 1.66 -4.04 -5.68
C ILE A 725 2.49 -3.29 -4.63
N ARG A 726 1.88 -2.36 -3.88
CA ARG A 726 2.65 -1.47 -3.02
C ARG A 726 2.07 -1.14 -1.65
N GLY A 727 2.93 -0.98 -0.65
CA GLY A 727 2.51 -0.50 0.67
C GLY A 727 1.54 -1.45 1.39
N ASN A 728 1.48 -2.72 0.99
CA ASN A 728 0.62 -3.71 1.63
C ASN A 728 1.34 -4.36 2.83
N LYS A 729 0.56 -4.85 3.79
CA LYS A 729 1.07 -5.28 5.09
C LYS A 729 0.51 -6.63 5.55
N SER A 730 1.40 -7.46 6.10
CA SER A 730 1.10 -8.63 6.94
C SER A 730 1.41 -8.29 8.40
N THR A 731 0.44 -8.38 9.32
CA THR A 731 0.55 -7.81 10.67
C THR A 731 0.73 -8.76 11.85
N ALA A 732 0.55 -10.07 11.68
CA ALA A 732 0.80 -11.08 12.70
C ALA A 732 1.93 -12.04 12.27
N ASP A 733 1.90 -13.29 12.74
CA ASP A 733 2.88 -14.36 12.46
C ASP A 733 2.80 -14.87 11.00
N GLY A 734 2.64 -13.98 10.04
CA GLY A 734 2.64 -14.35 8.64
C GLY A 734 3.43 -13.39 7.75
N GLY A 735 3.41 -13.70 6.46
CA GLY A 735 4.32 -13.07 5.52
C GLY A 735 3.78 -13.01 4.11
N GLY A 736 4.61 -12.53 3.18
CA GLY A 736 4.14 -12.09 1.87
C GLY A 736 3.38 -10.78 2.02
N GLY A 737 4.05 -9.72 2.48
CA GLY A 737 3.43 -8.40 2.65
C GLY A 737 2.77 -7.93 1.36
N GLY A 738 3.47 -8.09 0.24
CA GLY A 738 2.92 -7.91 -1.11
C GLY A 738 2.14 -9.15 -1.58
N VAL A 739 2.85 -10.25 -1.80
CA VAL A 739 2.32 -11.50 -2.37
C VAL A 739 2.71 -12.68 -1.49
N TYR A 740 1.74 -13.52 -1.15
CA TYR A 740 1.96 -14.83 -0.57
C TYR A 740 1.47 -15.92 -1.52
N VAL A 741 2.26 -16.96 -1.74
CA VAL A 741 1.87 -18.15 -2.51
C VAL A 741 2.05 -19.40 -1.68
N HIS A 742 0.97 -20.16 -1.57
CA HIS A 742 0.93 -21.41 -0.86
C HIS A 742 1.48 -22.57 -1.72
N SER A 743 1.89 -23.65 -1.05
CA SER A 743 2.45 -24.83 -1.70
C SER A 743 1.60 -25.33 -2.88
N GLY A 744 2.21 -25.42 -4.06
CA GLY A 744 1.57 -25.87 -5.29
C GLY A 744 0.78 -24.78 -6.03
N GLY A 745 0.74 -23.54 -5.55
CA GLY A 745 0.32 -22.37 -6.34
C GLY A 745 1.42 -21.92 -7.30
N GLU A 746 1.06 -21.09 -8.26
CA GLU A 746 1.97 -20.54 -9.27
C GLU A 746 1.92 -19.01 -9.29
N PHE A 747 3.09 -18.40 -9.36
CA PHE A 747 3.23 -16.97 -9.61
C PHE A 747 4.18 -16.71 -10.77
N ALA A 748 3.69 -16.02 -11.80
CA ALA A 748 4.49 -15.55 -12.92
C ALA A 748 4.51 -14.02 -12.96
N MET A 749 5.71 -13.44 -12.84
CA MET A 749 5.95 -12.00 -12.95
C MET A 749 6.66 -11.69 -14.28
N ASN A 750 5.89 -11.19 -15.25
CA ASN A 750 6.37 -10.80 -16.58
C ASN A 750 6.65 -9.30 -16.70
N GLY A 751 6.32 -8.52 -15.67
CA GLY A 751 6.47 -7.07 -15.61
C GLY A 751 5.98 -6.51 -14.27
N GLY A 752 5.84 -5.19 -14.19
CA GLY A 752 5.29 -4.50 -13.02
C GLY A 752 6.26 -4.29 -11.87
N ILE A 753 5.74 -3.77 -10.75
CA ILE A 753 6.49 -3.35 -9.57
C ILE A 753 5.86 -3.91 -8.30
N ILE A 754 6.64 -4.58 -7.45
CA ILE A 754 6.27 -4.97 -6.09
C ILE A 754 7.17 -4.18 -5.12
N ASN A 755 6.65 -3.14 -4.47
CA ASN A 755 7.47 -2.27 -3.64
C ASN A 755 6.86 -1.78 -2.32
N SER A 756 7.73 -1.43 -1.36
CA SER A 756 7.31 -0.85 -0.09
C SER A 756 6.31 -1.70 0.70
N ASN A 757 6.28 -3.01 0.47
CA ASN A 757 5.44 -3.93 1.22
C ASN A 757 6.17 -4.43 2.47
N THR A 758 5.42 -4.72 3.53
CA THR A 758 5.97 -5.07 4.84
C THR A 758 5.37 -6.36 5.38
N ALA A 759 6.23 -7.27 5.83
CA ALA A 759 5.84 -8.49 6.55
C ALA A 759 6.49 -8.53 7.93
N LEU A 760 5.72 -8.90 8.96
CA LEU A 760 6.28 -9.12 10.31
C LEU A 760 7.06 -10.42 10.46
N GLU A 761 6.90 -11.38 9.55
CA GLU A 761 7.83 -12.51 9.45
C GLU A 761 8.69 -12.43 8.18
N ASN A 762 8.25 -13.08 7.10
CA ASN A 762 9.09 -13.39 5.96
C ASN A 762 8.48 -12.90 4.64
N GLY A 763 9.33 -12.62 3.65
CA GLY A 763 8.88 -12.22 2.32
C GLY A 763 8.16 -10.89 2.35
N GLY A 764 8.89 -9.79 2.56
CA GLY A 764 8.31 -8.45 2.56
C GLY A 764 7.57 -8.17 1.25
N GLY A 765 8.23 -8.46 0.13
CA GLY A 765 7.63 -8.44 -1.21
C GLY A 765 6.84 -9.72 -1.49
N VAL A 766 7.55 -10.86 -1.60
CA VAL A 766 6.99 -12.15 -2.00
C VAL A 766 7.37 -13.24 -1.00
N TYR A 767 6.40 -14.05 -0.55
CA TYR A 767 6.63 -15.27 0.23
C TYR A 767 5.98 -16.48 -0.47
N MET A 768 6.79 -17.46 -0.85
CA MET A 768 6.37 -18.77 -1.35
C MET A 768 6.58 -19.87 -0.29
N THR A 769 5.58 -20.74 -0.04
CA THR A 769 5.70 -21.95 0.82
C THR A 769 5.73 -23.26 0.03
N GLY A 770 6.43 -23.21 -1.12
CA GLY A 770 6.41 -24.24 -2.17
C GLY A 770 5.61 -23.77 -3.39
N GLY A 771 5.75 -24.47 -4.51
CA GLY A 771 5.33 -23.98 -5.84
C GLY A 771 6.48 -23.31 -6.59
N ASP A 772 6.23 -22.88 -7.83
CA ASP A 772 7.25 -22.26 -8.68
C ASP A 772 6.99 -20.75 -8.81
N PHE A 773 8.06 -19.96 -8.68
CA PHE A 773 8.05 -18.54 -8.98
C PHE A 773 8.92 -18.29 -10.20
N THR A 774 8.33 -17.71 -11.25
CA THR A 774 9.08 -17.29 -12.43
C THR A 774 9.04 -15.77 -12.57
N MET A 775 10.21 -15.14 -12.54
CA MET A 775 10.39 -13.72 -12.79
C MET A 775 11.07 -13.51 -14.14
N ASN A 776 10.30 -13.11 -15.15
CA ASN A 776 10.80 -12.80 -16.49
C ASN A 776 11.15 -11.30 -16.65
N GLY A 777 10.63 -10.44 -15.76
CA GLY A 777 10.86 -9.00 -15.78
C GLY A 777 10.27 -8.29 -14.56
N GLY A 778 10.24 -6.96 -14.60
CA GLY A 778 9.70 -6.12 -13.52
C GLY A 778 10.67 -5.86 -12.37
N THR A 779 10.16 -5.26 -11.30
CA THR A 779 10.98 -4.79 -10.16
C THR A 779 10.36 -5.21 -8.82
N ILE A 780 11.16 -5.81 -7.93
CA ILE A 780 10.82 -6.06 -6.53
C ILE A 780 11.75 -5.20 -5.66
N SER A 781 11.24 -4.13 -5.04
CA SER A 781 12.12 -3.15 -4.40
C SER A 781 11.60 -2.50 -3.13
N GLY A 782 12.48 -2.10 -2.21
CA GLY A 782 12.07 -1.34 -1.03
C GLY A 782 11.13 -2.08 -0.10
N ASN A 783 11.07 -3.41 -0.17
CA ASN A 783 10.22 -4.23 0.69
C ASN A 783 10.96 -4.64 1.96
N THR A 784 10.22 -4.82 3.05
CA THR A 784 10.79 -5.07 4.38
C THR A 784 10.19 -6.32 5.02
N ALA A 785 11.06 -7.22 5.48
CA ALA A 785 10.68 -8.37 6.29
C ALA A 785 11.36 -8.30 7.67
N ALA A 786 10.61 -8.46 8.75
CA ALA A 786 11.20 -8.44 10.10
C ALA A 786 11.93 -9.75 10.47
N SER A 787 11.94 -10.76 9.59
CA SER A 787 12.81 -11.93 9.67
C SER A 787 13.62 -12.13 8.38
N THR A 788 13.08 -12.82 7.36
CA THR A 788 13.89 -13.31 6.23
C THR A 788 13.26 -12.97 4.87
N GLY A 789 14.09 -12.70 3.86
CA GLY A 789 13.65 -12.46 2.49
C GLY A 789 12.93 -11.12 2.35
N GLY A 790 13.67 -10.01 2.41
CA GLY A 790 13.07 -8.67 2.30
C GLY A 790 12.30 -8.51 0.98
N GLY A 791 12.95 -8.89 -0.12
CA GLY A 791 12.31 -8.97 -1.43
C GLY A 791 11.52 -10.26 -1.60
N VAL A 792 12.22 -11.39 -1.61
CA VAL A 792 11.64 -12.73 -1.88
C VAL A 792 12.08 -13.72 -0.81
N TYR A 793 11.13 -14.45 -0.24
CA TYR A 793 11.37 -15.61 0.62
C TYR A 793 10.68 -16.86 0.03
N MET A 794 11.39 -17.97 -0.06
CA MET A 794 10.86 -19.22 -0.61
C MET A 794 11.28 -20.43 0.22
N THR A 795 10.32 -21.18 0.76
CA THR A 795 10.56 -22.46 1.44
C THR A 795 10.18 -23.64 0.53
N GLY A 796 11.18 -24.22 -0.15
CA GLY A 796 10.98 -25.28 -1.14
C GLY A 796 10.42 -24.80 -2.50
N GLY A 797 10.48 -25.66 -3.54
CA GLY A 797 10.14 -25.28 -4.92
C GLY A 797 11.32 -24.66 -5.70
N GLY A 798 11.03 -24.15 -6.90
CA GLY A 798 12.00 -23.48 -7.77
C GLY A 798 11.72 -21.98 -7.94
N PHE A 799 12.72 -21.13 -7.70
CA PHE A 799 12.72 -19.74 -8.14
C PHE A 799 13.60 -19.62 -9.39
N ILE A 800 13.00 -19.17 -10.50
CA ILE A 800 13.72 -18.87 -11.74
C ILE A 800 13.59 -17.37 -12.02
N MET A 801 14.73 -16.68 -12.05
CA MET A 801 14.82 -15.28 -12.45
C MET A 801 15.51 -15.19 -13.82
N ASN A 802 14.73 -14.97 -14.87
CA ASN A 802 15.21 -14.78 -16.25
C ASN A 802 15.49 -13.30 -16.57
N GLY A 803 15.01 -12.38 -15.73
CA GLY A 803 15.15 -10.93 -15.92
C GLY A 803 14.59 -10.11 -14.78
N GLY A 804 14.63 -8.78 -14.93
CA GLY A 804 14.12 -7.82 -13.93
C GLY A 804 15.11 -7.44 -12.83
N THR A 805 14.61 -6.76 -11.80
CA THR A 805 15.42 -6.16 -10.73
C THR A 805 14.87 -6.49 -9.34
N ILE A 806 15.72 -6.94 -8.43
CA ILE A 806 15.41 -7.07 -7.00
C ILE A 806 16.34 -6.14 -6.23
N SER A 807 15.82 -5.02 -5.70
CA SER A 807 16.69 -3.98 -5.14
C SER A 807 16.19 -3.19 -3.94
N GLY A 808 17.10 -2.77 -3.06
CA GLY A 808 16.73 -1.90 -1.93
C GLY A 808 15.82 -2.58 -0.92
N ASN A 809 15.76 -3.92 -0.90
CA ASN A 809 14.94 -4.66 0.04
C ASN A 809 15.71 -4.93 1.34
N GLN A 810 14.97 -5.01 2.44
CA GLN A 810 15.53 -5.16 3.78
C GLN A 810 14.96 -6.40 4.49
N ALA A 811 15.86 -7.20 5.07
CA ALA A 811 15.50 -8.26 6.01
C ALA A 811 16.23 -8.07 7.34
N ALA A 812 15.69 -8.61 8.42
CA ALA A 812 16.37 -8.60 9.70
C ALA A 812 17.47 -9.67 9.79
N SER A 813 17.17 -10.90 9.37
CA SER A 813 17.99 -12.08 9.65
C SER A 813 18.75 -12.60 8.43
N SER A 814 18.11 -12.70 7.26
CA SER A 814 18.76 -13.27 6.07
C SER A 814 18.11 -12.87 4.75
N GLY A 815 18.89 -12.85 3.67
CA GLY A 815 18.40 -12.63 2.32
C GLY A 815 17.70 -11.30 2.16
N GLY A 816 18.42 -10.18 2.25
CA GLY A 816 17.84 -8.85 2.06
C GLY A 816 17.05 -8.79 0.75
N GLY A 817 17.66 -9.30 -0.33
CA GLY A 817 17.00 -9.48 -1.62
C GLY A 817 16.19 -10.76 -1.69
N VAL A 818 16.88 -11.91 -1.69
CA VAL A 818 16.30 -13.24 -1.92
C VAL A 818 16.77 -14.22 -0.85
N SER A 819 15.86 -15.00 -0.29
CA SER A 819 16.20 -16.15 0.55
C SER A 819 15.42 -17.39 0.14
N VAL A 820 16.14 -18.50 -0.06
CA VAL A 820 15.59 -19.79 -0.51
C VAL A 820 16.06 -20.93 0.40
N PRO A 821 15.54 -21.03 1.63
CA PRO A 821 15.81 -22.19 2.49
C PRO A 821 15.23 -23.49 1.89
N GLY A 822 16.09 -24.46 1.61
CA GLY A 822 15.70 -25.79 1.15
C GLY A 822 15.07 -25.86 -0.25
N GLY A 823 15.34 -24.87 -1.11
CA GLY A 823 14.84 -24.82 -2.49
C GLY A 823 15.94 -24.59 -3.53
N VAL A 824 15.54 -24.43 -4.79
CA VAL A 824 16.46 -24.17 -5.92
C VAL A 824 16.24 -22.75 -6.41
N PHE A 825 17.32 -21.96 -6.48
CA PHE A 825 17.33 -20.67 -7.13
C PHE A 825 18.17 -20.74 -8.40
N THR A 826 17.62 -20.30 -9.53
CA THR A 826 18.34 -20.11 -10.79
C THR A 826 18.26 -18.66 -11.21
N LEU A 827 19.41 -18.00 -11.32
CA LEU A 827 19.56 -16.66 -11.89
C LEU A 827 20.10 -16.79 -13.32
N ASP A 828 19.22 -16.55 -14.29
CA ASP A 828 19.51 -16.58 -15.74
C ASP A 828 19.19 -15.24 -16.40
N GLY A 829 19.44 -14.15 -15.67
CA GLY A 829 19.27 -12.78 -16.14
C GLY A 829 18.83 -11.83 -15.03
N GLY A 830 18.93 -10.53 -15.27
CA GLY A 830 18.50 -9.49 -14.32
C GLY A 830 19.52 -9.09 -13.25
N THR A 831 19.06 -8.32 -12.27
CA THR A 831 19.91 -7.65 -11.28
C THR A 831 19.37 -7.80 -9.85
N ILE A 832 20.24 -8.19 -8.91
CA ILE A 832 19.96 -8.17 -7.46
C ILE A 832 20.91 -7.18 -6.79
N SER A 833 20.40 -6.04 -6.32
CA SER A 833 21.28 -4.96 -5.87
C SER A 833 20.81 -4.10 -4.72
N ALA A 834 21.75 -3.54 -3.96
CA ALA A 834 21.44 -2.62 -2.85
C ALA A 834 20.48 -3.20 -1.80
N ASN A 835 20.43 -4.52 -1.66
CA ASN A 835 19.64 -5.17 -0.63
C ASN A 835 20.46 -5.35 0.64
N THR A 836 19.79 -5.26 1.79
CA THR A 836 20.45 -5.18 3.09
C THR A 836 19.84 -6.16 4.06
N VAL A 837 20.69 -6.78 4.88
CA VAL A 837 20.27 -7.45 6.10
C VAL A 837 20.75 -6.60 7.28
N ASP A 838 19.81 -6.04 8.05
CA ASP A 838 20.10 -5.16 9.18
C ASP A 838 18.96 -5.19 10.22
N ASP A 839 19.19 -5.89 11.33
CA ASP A 839 18.33 -5.91 12.54
C ASP A 839 19.02 -5.31 13.77
N GLY A 840 20.20 -4.71 13.61
CA GLY A 840 21.06 -4.32 14.73
C GLY A 840 21.61 -5.49 15.57
N LEU A 841 21.36 -6.75 15.19
CA LEU A 841 21.90 -7.95 15.81
C LEU A 841 22.98 -8.54 14.88
N SER A 842 24.02 -9.15 15.46
CA SER A 842 25.24 -9.54 14.72
C SER A 842 25.07 -10.82 13.86
N GLY A 843 23.86 -11.10 13.37
CA GLY A 843 23.47 -12.38 12.77
C GLY A 843 23.15 -12.36 11.27
N GLY A 844 23.18 -11.21 10.59
CA GLY A 844 22.64 -11.07 9.24
C GLY A 844 23.44 -11.78 8.13
N LEU A 845 22.77 -12.63 7.33
CA LEU A 845 23.40 -13.47 6.28
C LEU A 845 22.81 -13.20 4.89
N GLY A 846 23.65 -13.12 3.86
CA GLY A 846 23.18 -13.02 2.48
C GLY A 846 22.48 -11.69 2.20
N GLY A 847 23.24 -10.62 1.99
CA GLY A 847 22.66 -9.29 1.71
C GLY A 847 21.81 -9.33 0.44
N GLY A 848 22.37 -9.88 -0.63
CA GLY A 848 21.66 -10.12 -1.89
C GLY A 848 20.86 -11.42 -1.85
N VAL A 849 21.57 -12.56 -1.77
CA VAL A 849 21.01 -13.91 -1.88
C VAL A 849 21.43 -14.76 -0.69
N SER A 850 20.50 -15.51 -0.10
CA SER A 850 20.76 -16.50 0.95
C SER A 850 20.11 -17.85 0.62
N VAL A 851 20.90 -18.91 0.44
CA VAL A 851 20.40 -20.27 0.24
C VAL A 851 20.94 -21.16 1.35
N THR A 852 20.04 -21.70 2.16
CA THR A 852 20.41 -22.52 3.32
C THR A 852 19.64 -23.82 3.34
N THR A 853 20.18 -24.87 3.96
CA THR A 853 19.44 -26.12 4.13
C THR A 853 19.58 -26.72 5.53
N GLY A 854 18.59 -27.55 5.88
CA GLY A 854 18.67 -28.46 7.02
C GLY A 854 19.35 -29.77 6.64
N LEU A 855 19.40 -30.72 7.58
CA LEU A 855 20.10 -32.01 7.42
C LEU A 855 19.51 -32.92 6.32
N THR A 856 18.26 -32.69 5.89
CA THR A 856 17.51 -33.57 4.98
C THR A 856 17.05 -32.89 3.70
N THR A 857 17.31 -31.60 3.51
CA THR A 857 16.87 -30.83 2.33
C THR A 857 18.07 -30.44 1.45
N TRP A 858 17.83 -30.40 0.14
CA TRP A 858 18.80 -29.95 -0.86
C TRP A 858 18.52 -28.50 -1.20
N GLY A 859 19.58 -27.72 -1.29
CA GLY A 859 19.52 -26.30 -1.64
C GLY A 859 20.49 -26.09 -2.78
N LYS A 860 20.08 -25.36 -3.80
CA LYS A 860 20.96 -25.13 -4.94
C LYS A 860 20.82 -23.71 -5.43
N PHE A 861 21.95 -23.05 -5.60
CA PHE A 861 22.00 -21.80 -6.34
C PHE A 861 22.76 -22.03 -7.66
N VAL A 862 22.14 -21.67 -8.77
CA VAL A 862 22.79 -21.65 -10.09
C VAL A 862 22.72 -20.23 -10.63
N MET A 863 23.88 -19.63 -10.86
CA MET A 863 24.02 -18.34 -11.51
C MET A 863 24.59 -18.55 -12.91
N LYS A 864 23.73 -18.44 -13.92
CA LYS A 864 24.11 -18.57 -15.33
C LYS A 864 24.56 -17.24 -15.91
N THR A 865 23.79 -16.19 -15.64
CA THR A 865 24.03 -14.82 -16.09
C THR A 865 23.52 -13.82 -15.04
N GLY A 866 23.44 -12.53 -15.39
CA GLY A 866 22.94 -11.47 -14.50
C GLY A 866 23.99 -10.87 -13.57
N SER A 867 23.53 -10.02 -12.63
CA SER A 867 24.41 -9.28 -11.72
C SER A 867 23.90 -9.25 -10.28
N ILE A 868 24.80 -9.47 -9.32
CA ILE A 868 24.53 -9.32 -7.88
C ILE A 868 25.48 -8.26 -7.32
N GLY A 869 24.99 -7.08 -6.94
CA GLY A 869 25.89 -6.02 -6.52
C GLY A 869 25.40 -4.94 -5.57
N GLY A 870 26.31 -4.33 -4.82
CA GLY A 870 25.95 -3.30 -3.83
C GLY A 870 25.17 -3.81 -2.63
N ASN A 871 25.09 -5.13 -2.40
CA ASN A 871 24.33 -5.70 -1.30
C ASN A 871 25.15 -5.78 -0.01
N GLN A 872 24.48 -5.73 1.14
CA GLN A 872 25.11 -5.64 2.45
C GLN A 872 24.56 -6.67 3.44
N ALA A 873 25.47 -7.37 4.15
CA ALA A 873 25.13 -8.23 5.29
C ALA A 873 25.97 -7.88 6.52
N THR A 874 25.40 -8.02 7.71
CA THR A 874 26.09 -7.74 8.98
C THR A 874 27.01 -8.86 9.45
N SER A 875 26.95 -10.06 8.87
CA SER A 875 27.81 -11.20 9.25
C SER A 875 28.53 -11.86 8.07
N SER A 876 27.83 -12.39 7.07
CA SER A 876 28.46 -13.16 5.98
C SER A 876 27.68 -13.11 4.68
N GLY A 877 28.40 -13.16 3.54
CA GLY A 877 27.82 -13.22 2.22
C GLY A 877 27.13 -11.91 1.83
N GLY A 878 27.90 -10.86 1.54
CA GLY A 878 27.32 -9.57 1.17
C GLY A 878 26.45 -9.71 -0.08
N GLY A 879 27.01 -10.33 -1.12
CA GLY A 879 26.28 -10.68 -2.34
C GLY A 879 25.51 -11.98 -2.18
N VAL A 880 26.23 -13.07 -1.90
CA VAL A 880 25.70 -14.44 -1.86
C VAL A 880 26.14 -15.14 -0.59
N TYR A 881 25.19 -15.78 0.09
CA TYR A 881 25.43 -16.69 1.19
C TYR A 881 24.83 -18.06 0.86
N VAL A 882 25.65 -19.11 0.86
CA VAL A 882 25.18 -20.50 0.73
C VAL A 882 25.71 -21.35 1.88
N LYS A 883 24.85 -22.14 2.53
CA LYS A 883 25.28 -23.02 3.64
C LYS A 883 24.32 -24.18 3.90
N GLY A 884 24.87 -25.40 3.95
CA GLY A 884 24.18 -26.62 4.35
C GLY A 884 24.97 -27.85 3.91
N LEU A 885 24.65 -29.03 4.44
CA LEU A 885 25.38 -30.28 4.10
C LEU A 885 25.19 -30.70 2.63
N ASN A 886 24.09 -30.28 2.01
CA ASN A 886 23.74 -30.57 0.60
C ASN A 886 23.36 -29.26 -0.11
N THR A 887 24.20 -28.23 0.03
CA THR A 887 24.01 -26.94 -0.64
C THR A 887 25.13 -26.67 -1.62
N ASP A 888 24.80 -26.53 -2.90
CA ASP A 888 25.77 -26.22 -3.94
C ASP A 888 25.50 -24.84 -4.53
N PHE A 889 26.57 -24.06 -4.71
CA PHE A 889 26.55 -22.91 -5.58
C PHE A 889 27.35 -23.21 -6.85
N THR A 890 26.72 -23.03 -8.01
CA THR A 890 27.38 -23.06 -9.32
C THR A 890 27.25 -21.70 -9.99
N MET A 891 28.38 -21.09 -10.35
CA MET A 891 28.44 -19.86 -11.13
C MET A 891 29.01 -20.19 -12.52
N GLU A 892 28.13 -20.27 -13.53
CA GLU A 892 28.48 -20.49 -14.93
C GLU A 892 28.84 -19.16 -15.63
N GLY A 893 28.33 -18.03 -15.11
CA GLY A 893 28.56 -16.70 -15.66
C GLY A 893 28.02 -15.55 -14.81
N GLY A 894 27.97 -14.35 -15.40
CA GLY A 894 27.49 -13.12 -14.73
C GLY A 894 28.52 -12.41 -13.85
N THR A 895 28.06 -11.47 -13.02
CA THR A 895 28.91 -10.59 -12.19
C THR A 895 28.44 -10.50 -10.74
N ILE A 896 29.35 -10.68 -9.78
CA ILE A 896 29.11 -10.40 -8.35
C ILE A 896 30.04 -9.27 -7.91
N SER A 897 29.51 -8.08 -7.64
CA SER A 897 30.36 -6.90 -7.42
C SER A 897 29.87 -5.84 -6.44
N GLY A 898 30.80 -5.18 -5.73
CA GLY A 898 30.44 -4.06 -4.85
C GLY A 898 29.67 -4.46 -3.60
N ASN A 899 29.68 -5.75 -3.24
CA ASN A 899 28.95 -6.25 -2.07
C ASN A 899 29.83 -6.19 -0.81
N THR A 900 29.19 -6.06 0.36
CA THR A 900 29.88 -5.86 1.65
C THR A 900 29.37 -6.80 2.74
N ALA A 901 30.27 -7.52 3.41
CA ALA A 901 29.97 -8.30 4.62
C ALA A 901 31.26 -8.59 5.40
N PRO A 902 31.23 -8.89 6.70
CA PRO A 902 32.45 -9.27 7.41
C PRO A 902 33.20 -10.48 6.82
N ASN A 903 32.49 -11.51 6.38
CA ASN A 903 33.08 -12.65 5.67
C ASN A 903 32.40 -12.90 4.33
N GLY A 904 33.17 -13.13 3.27
CA GLY A 904 32.60 -13.39 1.95
C GLY A 904 31.87 -12.15 1.43
N GLY A 905 32.61 -11.06 1.18
CA GLY A 905 32.01 -9.79 0.73
C GLY A 905 31.15 -10.01 -0.52
N GLY A 906 31.71 -10.70 -1.52
CA GLY A 906 30.98 -11.18 -2.69
C GLY A 906 30.19 -12.45 -2.37
N VAL A 907 30.91 -13.53 -2.05
CA VAL A 907 30.35 -14.87 -1.83
C VAL A 907 30.86 -15.45 -0.52
N TYR A 908 29.95 -15.97 0.30
CA TYR A 908 30.25 -16.88 1.38
C TYR A 908 29.61 -18.24 1.08
N ALA A 909 30.42 -19.28 0.96
CA ALA A 909 29.98 -20.66 0.85
C ALA A 909 30.45 -21.48 2.07
N GLY A 910 29.50 -21.89 2.91
CA GLY A 910 29.77 -22.84 3.98
C GLY A 910 29.91 -24.29 3.51
N SER A 911 29.73 -24.54 2.22
CA SER A 911 29.72 -25.83 1.53
C SER A 911 30.49 -25.71 0.21
N TRP A 912 30.14 -26.49 -0.83
CA TRP A 912 30.83 -26.47 -2.12
C TRP A 912 30.44 -25.25 -2.97
N PHE A 913 31.44 -24.66 -3.61
CA PHE A 913 31.26 -23.63 -4.62
C PHE A 913 32.03 -24.02 -5.89
N THR A 914 31.34 -24.02 -7.03
CA THR A 914 31.94 -24.18 -8.35
C THR A 914 31.76 -22.91 -9.17
N MET A 915 32.85 -22.37 -9.70
CA MET A 915 32.84 -21.23 -10.60
C MET A 915 33.48 -21.64 -11.94
N GLU A 916 32.65 -21.71 -12.97
CA GLU A 916 33.02 -22.11 -14.33
C GLU A 916 33.18 -20.89 -15.26
N GLY A 917 32.64 -19.74 -14.86
CA GLY A 917 32.73 -18.50 -15.63
C GLY A 917 32.29 -17.26 -14.84
N GLY A 918 32.28 -16.11 -15.52
CA GLY A 918 31.85 -14.83 -14.95
C GLY A 918 32.93 -14.06 -14.17
N SER A 919 32.50 -13.08 -13.38
CA SER A 919 33.41 -12.20 -12.62
C SER A 919 32.95 -11.92 -11.19
N ILE A 920 33.90 -11.90 -10.25
CA ILE A 920 33.69 -11.50 -8.85
C ILE A 920 34.63 -10.35 -8.55
N SER A 921 34.10 -9.14 -8.36
CA SER A 921 34.95 -7.95 -8.28
C SER A 921 34.51 -6.83 -7.37
N VAL A 922 35.47 -6.08 -6.80
CA VAL A 922 35.19 -4.88 -5.99
C VAL A 922 34.31 -5.17 -4.77
N ASN A 923 34.30 -6.40 -4.28
CA ASN A 923 33.59 -6.75 -3.05
C ASN A 923 34.50 -6.51 -1.84
N ILE A 924 33.88 -6.16 -0.71
CA ILE A 924 34.59 -5.73 0.49
C ILE A 924 34.22 -6.66 1.65
N ALA A 925 35.22 -7.25 2.29
CA ALA A 925 35.06 -7.91 3.56
C ALA A 925 35.91 -7.30 4.66
N SER A 926 35.33 -7.09 5.84
CA SER A 926 36.05 -6.52 6.98
C SER A 926 36.89 -7.56 7.73
N ALA A 927 36.68 -8.86 7.50
CA ALA A 927 37.49 -9.94 8.06
C ALA A 927 38.14 -10.82 6.98
N SER A 928 37.36 -11.62 6.24
CA SER A 928 37.92 -12.64 5.34
C SER A 928 37.14 -12.81 4.04
N GLY A 929 37.84 -13.15 2.95
CA GLY A 929 37.21 -13.51 1.68
C GLY A 929 36.50 -12.33 1.03
N GLY A 930 37.26 -11.31 0.60
CA GLY A 930 36.68 -10.10 0.00
C GLY A 930 35.80 -10.45 -1.19
N GLY A 931 36.35 -11.22 -2.14
CA GLY A 931 35.59 -11.80 -3.25
C GLY A 931 34.83 -13.05 -2.80
N VAL A 932 35.55 -14.08 -2.35
CA VAL A 932 35.02 -15.40 -2.05
C VAL A 932 35.56 -15.91 -0.71
N TYR A 933 34.67 -16.41 0.14
CA TYR A 933 34.99 -17.24 1.30
C TYR A 933 34.35 -18.63 1.10
N VAL A 934 35.13 -19.70 1.18
CA VAL A 934 34.62 -21.08 1.13
C VAL A 934 35.12 -21.89 2.32
N LYS A 935 34.22 -22.58 3.00
CA LYS A 935 34.59 -23.48 4.10
C LYS A 935 35.01 -24.85 3.59
N GLU A 936 34.27 -25.42 2.65
CA GLU A 936 34.55 -26.75 2.10
C GLU A 936 35.44 -26.67 0.86
N ILE A 937 34.97 -27.15 -0.29
CA ILE A 937 35.72 -27.19 -1.54
C ILE A 937 35.33 -26.00 -2.41
N PHE A 938 36.33 -25.25 -2.88
CA PHE A 938 36.16 -24.28 -3.95
C PHE A 938 36.79 -24.79 -5.25
N THR A 939 35.96 -24.98 -6.27
CA THR A 939 36.40 -25.36 -7.62
C THR A 939 36.24 -24.17 -8.56
N LEU A 940 37.36 -23.64 -9.05
CA LEU A 940 37.39 -22.51 -9.97
C LEU A 940 37.98 -22.97 -11.31
N THR A 941 37.13 -23.32 -12.28
CA THR A 941 37.55 -23.82 -13.60
C THR A 941 37.60 -22.73 -14.66
N GLY A 942 36.90 -21.62 -14.47
CA GLY A 942 36.92 -20.45 -15.35
C GLY A 942 36.43 -19.16 -14.68
N GLY A 943 36.55 -18.03 -15.37
CA GLY A 943 36.15 -16.71 -14.87
C GLY A 943 37.26 -15.92 -14.15
N THR A 944 36.93 -14.75 -13.61
CA THR A 944 37.90 -13.78 -13.05
C THR A 944 37.51 -13.25 -11.66
N ILE A 945 38.46 -13.22 -10.72
CA ILE A 945 38.32 -12.60 -9.40
C ILE A 945 39.31 -11.43 -9.28
N THR A 946 38.84 -10.18 -9.09
CA THR A 946 39.70 -8.97 -9.13
C THR A 946 39.18 -7.81 -8.29
N GLY A 947 40.05 -6.91 -7.80
CA GLY A 947 39.65 -5.67 -7.12
C GLY A 947 38.94 -5.84 -5.78
N ASN A 948 38.81 -7.06 -5.27
CA ASN A 948 38.18 -7.34 -3.98
C ASN A 948 39.12 -7.00 -2.79
N THR A 949 38.56 -6.64 -1.64
CA THR A 949 39.32 -6.19 -0.46
C THR A 949 38.94 -6.97 0.79
N ALA A 950 39.93 -7.51 1.51
CA ALA A 950 39.76 -8.05 2.86
C ALA A 950 41.12 -8.14 3.57
N PRO A 951 41.17 -8.11 4.92
CA PRO A 951 42.39 -8.40 5.67
C PRO A 951 42.98 -9.78 5.37
N ALA A 952 42.14 -10.82 5.28
CA ALA A 952 42.55 -12.17 4.92
C ALA A 952 41.84 -12.63 3.63
N GLY A 953 42.60 -13.11 2.63
CA GLY A 953 42.03 -13.61 1.38
C GLY A 953 41.21 -12.55 0.64
N SER A 954 41.84 -11.44 0.23
CA SER A 954 41.11 -10.34 -0.41
C SER A 954 40.37 -10.79 -1.68
N GLY A 955 40.93 -11.70 -2.46
CA GLY A 955 40.23 -12.40 -3.53
C GLY A 955 39.49 -13.62 -3.02
N VAL A 956 40.24 -14.58 -2.46
CA VAL A 956 39.73 -15.91 -2.11
C VAL A 956 40.23 -16.29 -0.71
N PHE A 957 39.33 -16.81 0.12
CA PHE A 957 39.65 -17.45 1.39
C PHE A 957 39.04 -18.85 1.40
N VAL A 958 39.84 -19.91 1.57
CA VAL A 958 39.35 -21.30 1.62
C VAL A 958 39.85 -21.98 2.89
N VAL A 959 39.02 -22.81 3.53
CA VAL A 959 39.43 -23.58 4.73
C VAL A 959 39.93 -24.99 4.38
N TYR A 960 39.27 -25.71 3.47
CA TYR A 960 39.71 -27.05 3.07
C TYR A 960 40.37 -27.04 1.68
N ASP A 961 39.66 -27.43 0.62
CA ASP A 961 40.28 -27.68 -0.69
C ASP A 961 40.02 -26.55 -1.69
N PHE A 962 41.05 -26.19 -2.44
CA PHE A 962 40.96 -25.23 -3.54
C PHE A 962 41.50 -25.86 -4.82
N VAL A 963 40.62 -26.02 -5.81
CA VAL A 963 40.91 -26.56 -7.14
C VAL A 963 40.82 -25.44 -8.15
N MET A 964 41.88 -25.25 -8.95
CA MET A 964 41.91 -24.22 -9.98
C MET A 964 42.24 -24.81 -11.35
N GLY A 965 41.35 -24.58 -12.32
CA GLY A 965 41.49 -24.98 -13.72
C GLY A 965 42.26 -23.96 -14.57
N ALA A 966 42.61 -24.36 -15.79
CA ALA A 966 43.50 -23.61 -16.68
C ALA A 966 42.96 -22.23 -17.11
N ASP A 967 41.64 -22.09 -17.22
CA ASP A 967 40.98 -20.90 -17.77
C ASP A 967 40.54 -19.91 -16.67
N ALA A 968 40.78 -20.26 -15.40
CA ALA A 968 40.48 -19.44 -14.24
C ALA A 968 41.53 -18.36 -13.98
N ARG A 969 41.11 -17.22 -13.41
CA ARG A 969 42.01 -16.11 -13.07
C ARG A 969 41.69 -15.49 -11.70
N VAL A 970 42.69 -15.38 -10.84
CA VAL A 970 42.67 -14.50 -9.66
C VAL A 970 43.72 -13.42 -9.87
N ALA A 971 43.26 -12.18 -10.08
CA ALA A 971 44.12 -11.07 -10.45
C ALA A 971 45.15 -10.72 -9.34
N ALA A 972 46.27 -10.12 -9.74
CA ALA A 972 47.39 -9.85 -8.83
C ALA A 972 47.08 -8.88 -7.69
N ASP A 973 46.01 -8.10 -7.81
CA ASP A 973 45.46 -7.22 -6.77
C ASP A 973 44.60 -7.98 -5.74
N ASN A 974 44.45 -9.28 -5.91
CA ASN A 974 43.63 -10.16 -5.08
C ASN A 974 44.46 -11.33 -4.53
N ARG A 975 44.36 -11.54 -3.22
CA ARG A 975 45.11 -12.57 -2.48
C ARG A 975 44.24 -13.81 -2.27
N VAL A 976 44.86 -14.98 -2.43
CA VAL A 976 44.30 -16.28 -2.05
C VAL A 976 44.87 -16.68 -0.69
N PHE A 977 43.99 -16.98 0.26
CA PHE A 977 44.33 -17.45 1.60
C PHE A 977 43.74 -18.84 1.84
N ILE A 978 44.55 -19.77 2.34
CA ILE A 978 44.13 -21.14 2.63
C ILE A 978 44.40 -21.47 4.09
N SER A 979 43.34 -21.83 4.83
CA SER A 979 43.35 -22.05 6.28
C SER A 979 43.20 -23.53 6.62
N ASN A 980 44.29 -24.29 6.65
CA ASN A 980 44.24 -25.72 6.98
C ASN A 980 43.84 -25.96 8.45
N ASN A 981 42.55 -26.24 8.68
CA ASN A 981 42.01 -26.60 10.00
C ASN A 981 42.16 -28.11 10.26
N VAL A 982 43.37 -28.63 10.06
CA VAL A 982 43.67 -30.07 10.16
C VAL A 982 43.81 -30.45 11.63
N THR A 983 42.79 -31.07 12.21
CA THR A 983 42.97 -31.90 13.41
C THR A 983 43.93 -33.02 13.07
N ALA A 984 44.90 -33.32 13.94
CA ALA A 984 45.92 -34.33 13.71
C ALA A 984 45.32 -35.68 13.23
N GLY A 985 45.46 -36.01 11.94
CA GLY A 985 45.04 -37.30 11.38
C GLY A 985 44.38 -37.28 10.00
N THR A 986 43.90 -36.15 9.47
CA THR A 986 43.37 -36.04 8.10
C THR A 986 44.40 -35.44 7.14
N ASP A 987 44.34 -35.78 5.85
CA ASP A 987 45.26 -35.25 4.85
C ASP A 987 45.15 -33.71 4.78
N PRO A 988 46.27 -32.97 4.65
CA PRO A 988 46.21 -31.53 4.43
C PRO A 988 45.50 -31.26 3.12
N GLY A 989 44.66 -30.22 3.09
CA GLY A 989 43.97 -29.81 1.86
C GLY A 989 44.96 -29.67 0.71
N ILE A 990 44.61 -30.26 -0.43
CA ILE A 990 45.46 -30.34 -1.62
C ILE A 990 45.15 -29.13 -2.50
N ILE A 991 46.18 -28.38 -2.90
CA ILE A 991 46.06 -27.39 -3.99
C ILE A 991 46.37 -28.11 -5.30
N GLU A 992 45.31 -28.42 -6.06
CA GLU A 992 45.46 -28.95 -7.41
C GLU A 992 45.36 -27.82 -8.45
N LEU A 993 46.47 -27.59 -9.15
CA LEU A 993 46.53 -26.69 -10.31
C LEU A 993 46.63 -27.55 -11.57
N SER A 994 45.64 -27.46 -12.45
CA SER A 994 45.67 -28.16 -13.75
C SER A 994 45.57 -27.15 -14.89
N GLY A 995 46.69 -26.85 -15.57
CA GLY A 995 46.67 -25.90 -16.70
C GLY A 995 47.99 -25.60 -17.41
N SER A 996 47.87 -25.15 -18.67
CA SER A 996 48.99 -24.87 -19.59
C SER A 996 49.45 -23.40 -19.56
N ALA A 997 50.68 -23.15 -20.02
CA ALA A 997 51.39 -21.88 -19.85
C ALA A 997 50.77 -20.69 -20.61
N GLY A 998 50.10 -19.78 -19.89
CA GLY A 998 49.72 -18.43 -20.34
C GLY A 998 50.66 -17.33 -19.82
N THR A 999 50.49 -16.09 -20.31
CA THR A 999 51.38 -14.93 -20.09
C THR A 999 51.11 -14.10 -18.82
N ASP A 1000 50.03 -14.36 -18.07
CA ASP A 1000 49.67 -13.63 -16.85
C ASP A 1000 49.86 -14.49 -15.59
N PRO A 1001 50.24 -13.91 -14.43
CA PRO A 1001 50.24 -14.63 -13.16
C PRO A 1001 48.82 -15.11 -12.83
N ILE A 1002 48.71 -16.39 -12.48
CA ILE A 1002 47.41 -17.08 -12.32
C ILE A 1002 46.76 -16.76 -10.96
N ALA A 1003 47.57 -16.61 -9.90
CA ALA A 1003 47.15 -16.21 -8.56
C ALA A 1003 48.33 -15.78 -7.67
N VAL A 1004 48.06 -14.94 -6.65
CA VAL A 1004 48.99 -14.66 -5.54
C VAL A 1004 48.52 -15.41 -4.29
N ILE A 1005 49.31 -16.37 -3.81
CA ILE A 1005 48.96 -17.26 -2.69
C ILE A 1005 49.74 -16.87 -1.42
N ASP A 1006 49.00 -16.60 -0.35
CA ASP A 1006 49.53 -16.44 1.01
C ASP A 1006 49.16 -17.68 1.85
N LEU A 1007 50.17 -18.33 2.46
CA LEU A 1007 49.97 -19.50 3.32
C LEU A 1007 50.26 -19.13 4.78
N ASP A 1008 49.28 -19.32 5.66
CA ASP A 1008 49.48 -19.12 7.09
C ASP A 1008 49.92 -20.43 7.78
N VAL A 1009 51.08 -20.37 8.43
CA VAL A 1009 51.66 -21.46 9.25
C VAL A 1009 51.48 -21.22 10.75
N ASN A 1010 50.74 -20.18 11.16
CA ASN A 1010 50.71 -19.70 12.54
C ASN A 1010 49.70 -20.38 13.50
N SER A 1011 49.12 -21.54 13.18
CA SER A 1011 48.20 -22.24 14.09
C SER A 1011 48.85 -23.21 15.09
N GLY A 1012 50.14 -23.03 15.42
CA GLY A 1012 50.82 -23.84 16.44
C GLY A 1012 51.37 -25.19 15.94
N PHE A 1013 51.47 -25.38 14.63
CA PHE A 1013 52.05 -26.58 14.03
C PHE A 1013 53.51 -26.38 13.65
N ALA A 1014 54.38 -27.29 14.10
CA ALA A 1014 55.79 -27.28 13.77
C ALA A 1014 55.99 -27.52 12.26
N ALA A 1015 56.97 -26.84 11.66
CA ALA A 1015 57.39 -27.03 10.26
C ALA A 1015 57.67 -28.52 9.90
N GLU A 1016 57.88 -29.36 10.90
CA GLU A 1016 58.08 -30.82 10.83
C GLU A 1016 56.84 -31.59 10.33
N GLN A 1017 55.63 -31.06 10.47
CA GLN A 1017 54.40 -31.74 10.01
C GLN A 1017 54.08 -31.54 8.52
N TRP A 1018 54.72 -30.56 7.89
CA TRP A 1018 54.69 -30.36 6.44
C TRP A 1018 55.84 -31.10 5.73
N ALA A 1019 56.74 -31.73 6.48
CA ALA A 1019 57.87 -32.47 5.92
C ALA A 1019 57.38 -33.73 5.17
N GLY A 1020 57.62 -33.77 3.86
CA GLY A 1020 57.25 -34.89 2.99
C GLY A 1020 55.83 -34.82 2.40
N LYS A 1021 55.08 -33.74 2.63
CA LYS A 1021 53.74 -33.53 2.05
C LYS A 1021 53.79 -32.64 0.81
N THR A 1022 53.06 -33.02 -0.24
CA THR A 1022 53.03 -32.32 -1.52
C THR A 1022 52.09 -31.12 -1.42
N LEU A 1023 52.65 -29.90 -1.50
CA LEU A 1023 51.88 -28.66 -1.38
C LEU A 1023 51.25 -28.21 -2.71
N LEU A 1024 51.74 -28.78 -3.82
CA LEU A 1024 51.33 -28.57 -5.20
C LEU A 1024 51.49 -29.91 -5.91
N GLU A 1025 50.41 -30.63 -6.21
CA GLU A 1025 50.50 -31.84 -7.04
C GLU A 1025 50.60 -31.47 -8.52
N ARG A 1026 51.59 -32.04 -9.19
CA ARG A 1026 52.01 -31.63 -10.52
C ARG A 1026 51.28 -32.46 -11.58
N GLY A 1027 50.31 -31.86 -12.25
CA GLY A 1027 50.00 -32.15 -13.65
C GLY A 1027 51.08 -31.58 -14.59
N GLY A 1028 52.35 -31.97 -14.43
CA GLY A 1028 53.50 -31.44 -15.22
C GLY A 1028 53.92 -30.00 -14.87
N GLY A 1029 55.20 -29.63 -15.10
CA GLY A 1029 55.63 -28.22 -15.04
C GLY A 1029 56.69 -27.69 -14.08
N PHE A 1030 56.51 -27.54 -12.76
CA PHE A 1030 57.24 -26.47 -12.05
C PHE A 1030 58.67 -26.74 -11.52
N GLY A 1031 59.55 -25.74 -11.67
CA GLY A 1031 60.85 -25.60 -11.00
C GLY A 1031 60.91 -24.25 -10.27
N MET A 1032 61.21 -24.26 -8.97
CA MET A 1032 61.31 -23.04 -8.14
C MET A 1032 62.70 -22.40 -8.27
N ALA A 1033 62.75 -21.09 -8.52
CA ALA A 1033 63.98 -20.32 -8.53
C ALA A 1033 64.13 -19.48 -7.23
N THR A 1034 65.12 -19.87 -6.42
CA THR A 1034 65.83 -19.11 -5.35
C THR A 1034 65.07 -18.69 -4.08
N PRO A 1035 65.77 -18.56 -2.92
CA PRO A 1035 65.13 -18.51 -1.61
C PRO A 1035 64.90 -17.08 -1.13
N LEU A 1036 63.66 -16.76 -0.75
CA LEU A 1036 63.31 -15.58 0.06
C LEU A 1036 62.23 -15.96 1.09
N PRO A 1037 62.15 -15.21 2.22
CA PRO A 1037 61.69 -15.74 3.50
C PRO A 1037 60.16 -15.80 3.63
N ARG A 1038 59.69 -16.87 4.30
CA ARG A 1038 58.40 -17.06 5.02
C ARG A 1038 57.09 -16.62 4.29
N SER A 1039 56.19 -17.61 4.12
CA SER A 1039 54.72 -17.52 3.95
C SER A 1039 54.06 -16.97 2.66
N ARG A 1040 54.78 -16.53 1.62
CA ARG A 1040 54.17 -15.95 0.39
C ARG A 1040 54.70 -16.55 -0.92
N PHE A 1041 53.81 -16.96 -1.82
CA PHE A 1041 54.12 -17.51 -3.14
C PHE A 1041 53.39 -16.72 -4.25
N ILE A 1042 54.14 -16.26 -5.24
CA ILE A 1042 53.57 -15.72 -6.49
C ILE A 1042 53.72 -16.84 -7.53
N LEU A 1043 52.60 -17.38 -8.01
CA LEU A 1043 52.61 -18.34 -9.12
C LEU A 1043 52.82 -17.58 -10.43
N GLY A 1044 54.08 -17.37 -10.78
CA GLY A 1044 54.49 -16.86 -12.09
C GLY A 1044 55.04 -17.98 -12.97
N ASN A 1045 54.76 -17.93 -14.27
CA ASN A 1045 55.59 -18.63 -15.26
C ASN A 1045 56.85 -17.79 -15.49
N PHE A 1046 58.02 -18.34 -15.14
CA PHE A 1046 59.29 -17.76 -15.57
C PHE A 1046 59.52 -18.08 -17.05
N VAL A 1047 59.34 -17.10 -17.93
CA VAL A 1047 59.98 -17.10 -19.25
C VAL A 1047 61.28 -16.32 -19.12
N ASN A 1048 62.42 -17.01 -19.27
CA ASN A 1048 63.73 -16.37 -19.38
C ASN A 1048 63.89 -15.78 -20.80
N PRO A 1049 63.97 -14.46 -21.00
CA PRO A 1049 64.28 -13.89 -22.29
C PRO A 1049 65.80 -13.75 -22.43
N GLN A 1050 66.37 -14.54 -23.36
CA GLN A 1050 67.62 -14.31 -24.11
C GLN A 1050 68.88 -15.11 -23.69
N THR A 1051 69.15 -16.19 -24.44
CA THR A 1051 70.44 -16.67 -25.04
C THR A 1051 70.62 -18.21 -24.99
N PRO A 1052 71.32 -18.82 -25.97
CA PRO A 1052 71.07 -20.21 -26.39
C PRO A 1052 71.97 -21.27 -25.72
N SER A 1053 71.38 -22.46 -25.57
CA SER A 1053 72.00 -23.79 -25.48
C SER A 1053 73.08 -24.05 -24.43
N VAL A 1054 72.70 -24.71 -23.33
CA VAL A 1054 73.41 -25.91 -22.82
C VAL A 1054 72.37 -26.86 -22.20
N SER A 1055 72.19 -28.02 -22.81
CA SER A 1055 71.44 -29.13 -22.23
C SER A 1055 72.30 -29.80 -21.15
N VAL A 1056 71.84 -29.79 -19.88
CA VAL A 1056 72.37 -30.68 -18.85
C VAL A 1056 71.22 -31.56 -18.37
N PRO A 1057 71.30 -32.90 -18.49
CA PRO A 1057 70.30 -33.79 -17.93
C PRO A 1057 70.50 -33.83 -16.42
N ILE A 1058 69.47 -33.49 -15.62
CA ILE A 1058 69.52 -33.65 -14.16
C ILE A 1058 68.40 -34.60 -13.73
N ASP A 1059 68.86 -35.71 -13.19
CA ASP A 1059 68.22 -36.84 -12.50
C ASP A 1059 67.23 -36.37 -11.39
N PRO A 1060 65.98 -36.90 -11.31
CA PRO A 1060 64.92 -36.38 -10.46
C PRO A 1060 64.94 -36.90 -9.02
N ALA A 1061 66.08 -36.86 -8.34
CA ALA A 1061 66.14 -37.23 -6.93
C ALA A 1061 67.08 -36.31 -6.15
N HIS A 1062 66.64 -35.92 -4.94
CA HIS A 1062 67.43 -35.30 -3.85
C HIS A 1062 67.31 -33.77 -3.70
N TYR A 1063 66.13 -33.31 -3.26
CA TYR A 1063 65.99 -32.08 -2.46
C TYR A 1063 65.12 -32.36 -1.24
N SER A 1064 65.60 -32.02 -0.05
CA SER A 1064 64.84 -32.13 1.21
C SER A 1064 64.87 -30.80 1.96
N ILE A 1065 63.76 -30.45 2.60
CA ILE A 1065 63.69 -29.33 3.55
C ILE A 1065 64.23 -29.85 4.87
N ASP A 1066 65.32 -29.24 5.37
CA ASP A 1066 65.86 -29.60 6.68
C ASP A 1066 64.95 -29.09 7.81
N ALA A 1067 65.18 -29.58 9.04
CA ALA A 1067 64.40 -29.20 10.24
C ALA A 1067 64.43 -27.69 10.57
N THR A 1068 65.18 -26.88 9.80
CA THR A 1068 65.22 -25.41 9.92
C THR A 1068 64.45 -24.69 8.81
N GLY A 1069 63.76 -25.42 7.94
CA GLY A 1069 62.98 -24.86 6.83
C GLY A 1069 63.83 -24.45 5.63
N ARG A 1070 65.07 -24.94 5.51
CA ARG A 1070 65.96 -24.63 4.38
C ARG A 1070 65.99 -25.79 3.38
N LEU A 1071 65.84 -25.44 2.11
CA LEU A 1071 66.00 -26.39 1.01
C LEU A 1071 67.48 -26.80 0.92
N ARG A 1072 67.79 -28.07 1.16
CA ARG A 1072 69.13 -28.62 0.92
C ARG A 1072 69.08 -29.67 -0.19
N ARG A 1073 70.02 -29.54 -1.12
CA ARG A 1073 70.44 -30.63 -1.99
C ARG A 1073 71.24 -31.61 -1.13
N GLN A 1074 70.93 -32.90 -1.15
CA GLN A 1074 71.83 -33.88 -0.53
C GLN A 1074 73.16 -33.93 -1.27
#